data_AF-A0A2D6AQN9-F1
#
_entry.id   AF-A0A2D6AQN9-F1
#
_cell.length_a   1.000
_cell.length_b   1.000
_cell.length_c   1.000
_cell.angle_alpha   90.00
_cell.angle_beta   90.00
_cell.angle_gamma   90.00
#
_symmetry.space_group_name_H-M   'P 1'
#
loop_
_entity.id
_entity.type
_entity.pdbx_description
1 polymer ?
#
loop_
_entity_poly.entity_id
_entity_poly.type
_entity_poly.pdbx_seq_one_letter_code
_entity_poly.pdbx_strand_id
1 'polypeptide(L)'
;MTRKFLGFILIILGIVVSVYAGILNRIQKAYIDRDFEKLEKLILKSIEKDTLNPGARYYYSVLFLDTTFNRFSIDSSSFFIEQSLEDYNQSGAEIYDDLADVGLTIDQLTRQRGLVAARAFHRADTTNQISGWKDFMERFSYSELLDQAIYNRDSLAYEDASEEHTWEAYKAYFETYPNSSFVSRAKEHYQVLLFKDFTKDDKTESYIAFLKKHPDTPFRNQTEEIIFERTTVFNKRSSYLQFVKNYPKSHLVKKAADIAYFLTGDKSSTDQEVFRLHPNADSLQTLHELGKPLLIPVLTEGKFGFMDAQGRQIISPYYSNVSTNYLCGDVLDNWLEVTTSSIPEIISRDGRVLLSGVLNYRAISPSLKIATTEESNLYHASGYKVLDQSVDDAVELPNGWISFKHRYNWGICTPSGKVILEPVVDQIDIVGPFVVLEKDDLLAITTVEKLGNGTQTLQFDYDDYELIQDTLMQVFYEEKEGVLDSKLDYLVPLEEQEVYISGSFWYLDRKEFFQMVKEDEAEIVDQEFESIEVNEGWLALKKEDWILLSRLPGGVMPMKGLDSVKLLNEFATFIQKGDTIDLLFQHKERVPLTPNNELSVFTRPGSETSYLSIQDGNEYKLIDQYANLLFLGDFDDLILMTDSLFKFKYRGKSGVKRTDGSNLISPEYDVIDEENELLFLLKEGKIGCYDLNNHVLIPAEYSARIKRVGPNYQVVKNGKNGLVNPVNKKVVSFDYDEMINWNDTTLWVRQGMDWSLINLDEEVLVSEVQNVKLWIKVDEEQLAIVSGEDGYGLYGNIRGEILPIEYNEIINVGTLDNPVFFAEQHLKAAELFVVTYFNKEGESIKSIPYRPQEYDLIYCDE
;
A
#
# COMPACT_ATOMS: atom_id res chain seq x y z
N MET A 1 -100.53 40.07 7.46
CA MET A 1 -99.18 39.88 6.87
C MET A 1 -98.34 39.20 7.94
N THR A 2 -97.85 37.97 7.68
CA THR A 2 -96.81 37.19 8.45
C THR A 2 -97.02 36.94 9.95
N ARG A 3 -96.79 35.77 10.57
CA ARG A 3 -96.68 34.34 10.21
C ARG A 3 -96.69 33.63 11.59
N LYS A 4 -97.48 32.56 11.70
CA LYS A 4 -97.35 31.38 12.59
C LYS A 4 -97.34 31.54 14.13
N PHE A 5 -98.47 31.11 14.69
CA PHE A 5 -98.66 30.11 15.77
C PHE A 5 -97.86 30.26 17.07
N LEU A 6 -98.53 30.80 18.09
CA LEU A 6 -98.36 30.51 19.51
C LEU A 6 -99.64 30.92 20.26
N GLY A 7 -100.05 30.18 21.30
CA GLY A 7 -101.13 30.56 22.21
C GLY A 7 -102.00 29.40 22.67
N PHE A 8 -101.48 28.49 23.51
CA PHE A 8 -101.65 28.45 24.98
C PHE A 8 -103.07 28.08 25.46
N ILE A 9 -103.21 26.89 26.07
CA ILE A 9 -104.22 26.58 27.09
C ILE A 9 -103.51 25.93 28.28
N LEU A 10 -103.85 26.42 29.46
CA LEU A 10 -103.32 26.11 30.78
C LEU A 10 -104.10 24.96 31.46
N ILE A 11 -103.35 24.09 32.17
CA ILE A 11 -103.63 23.39 33.45
C ILE A 11 -104.82 22.43 33.53
N ILE A 12 -104.51 21.12 33.64
CA ILE A 12 -104.82 20.30 34.83
C ILE A 12 -103.58 19.46 35.17
N LEU A 13 -103.00 19.78 36.32
CA LEU A 13 -101.91 19.08 36.99
C LEU A 13 -102.55 18.02 37.92
N GLY A 14 -102.08 16.78 37.89
CA GLY A 14 -102.48 15.80 38.90
C GLY A 14 -102.26 14.34 38.50
N ILE A 15 -101.26 13.74 39.14
CA ILE A 15 -101.08 12.29 39.37
C ILE A 15 -100.47 11.50 38.21
N VAL A 16 -99.15 11.58 38.07
CA VAL A 16 -98.29 10.42 37.76
C VAL A 16 -97.02 10.50 38.62
N VAL A 17 -97.17 10.57 39.94
CA VAL A 17 -96.03 10.40 40.85
C VAL A 17 -96.42 9.28 41.82
N SER A 18 -95.51 8.30 41.99
CA SER A 18 -95.52 7.18 42.97
C SER A 18 -95.64 5.74 42.46
N VAL A 19 -95.55 5.42 41.15
CA VAL A 19 -95.51 4.00 40.73
C VAL A 19 -94.08 3.49 40.46
N TYR A 20 -93.11 4.38 40.19
CA TYR A 20 -91.74 4.00 39.83
C TYR A 20 -90.95 3.41 41.01
N ALA A 21 -90.93 4.10 42.16
CA ALA A 21 -90.26 3.61 43.37
C ALA A 21 -90.80 2.24 43.84
N GLY A 22 -92.09 1.96 43.64
CA GLY A 22 -92.73 0.71 44.09
C GLY A 22 -92.34 -0.52 43.28
N ILE A 23 -92.12 -0.39 41.97
CA ILE A 23 -91.71 -1.51 41.11
C ILE A 23 -90.21 -1.79 41.24
N LEU A 24 -89.37 -0.75 41.35
CA LEU A 24 -87.92 -0.89 41.55
C LEU A 24 -87.57 -1.56 42.89
N ASN A 25 -88.27 -1.21 43.97
CA ASN A 25 -88.12 -1.91 45.26
C ASN A 25 -88.45 -3.42 45.16
N ARG A 26 -89.42 -3.80 44.32
CA ARG A 26 -89.76 -5.22 44.09
C ARG A 26 -88.73 -5.92 43.21
N ILE A 27 -88.17 -5.23 42.21
CA ILE A 27 -87.06 -5.72 41.39
C ILE A 27 -85.83 -5.95 42.28
N GLN A 28 -85.43 -4.96 43.07
CA GLN A 28 -84.31 -5.09 44.02
C GLN A 28 -84.51 -6.25 44.99
N LYS A 29 -85.71 -6.38 45.58
CA LYS A 29 -86.03 -7.49 46.48
C LYS A 29 -85.95 -8.85 45.77
N ALA A 30 -86.47 -8.97 44.55
CA ALA A 30 -86.39 -10.22 43.78
C ALA A 30 -84.95 -10.62 43.45
N TYR A 31 -84.06 -9.64 43.20
CA TYR A 31 -82.64 -9.89 43.02
C TYR A 31 -81.98 -10.38 44.32
N ILE A 32 -82.26 -9.73 45.45
CA ILE A 32 -81.76 -10.13 46.78
C ILE A 32 -82.23 -11.54 47.16
N ASP A 33 -83.50 -11.85 46.90
CA ASP A 33 -84.12 -13.15 47.16
C ASP A 33 -83.64 -14.25 46.18
N ARG A 34 -82.78 -13.92 45.20
CA ARG A 34 -82.28 -14.82 44.12
C ARG A 34 -83.39 -15.43 43.26
N ASP A 35 -84.56 -14.81 43.19
CA ASP A 35 -85.69 -15.23 42.37
C ASP A 35 -85.60 -14.62 40.97
N PHE A 36 -84.73 -15.19 40.13
CA PHE A 36 -84.39 -14.63 38.82
C PHE A 36 -85.54 -14.64 37.80
N GLU A 37 -86.45 -15.62 37.89
CA GLU A 37 -87.63 -15.69 37.02
C GLU A 37 -88.60 -14.54 37.33
N LYS A 38 -88.84 -14.29 38.63
CA LYS A 38 -89.65 -13.15 39.06
C LYS A 38 -88.97 -11.82 38.77
N LEU A 39 -87.65 -11.73 38.97
CA LEU A 39 -86.86 -10.54 38.69
C LEU A 39 -86.97 -10.12 37.23
N GLU A 40 -86.68 -11.02 36.29
CA GLU A 40 -86.76 -10.73 34.85
C GLU A 40 -88.18 -10.33 34.44
N LYS A 41 -89.20 -11.02 34.95
CA LYS A 41 -90.61 -10.69 34.69
C LYS A 41 -90.98 -9.28 35.18
N LEU A 42 -90.47 -8.88 36.35
CA LEU A 42 -90.69 -7.53 36.90
C LEU A 42 -89.96 -6.47 36.08
N ILE A 43 -88.73 -6.74 35.62
CA ILE A 43 -87.95 -5.84 34.77
C ILE A 43 -88.66 -5.65 33.41
N LEU A 44 -89.06 -6.73 32.73
CA LEU A 44 -89.78 -6.67 31.45
C LEU A 44 -91.05 -5.83 31.57
N LYS A 45 -91.86 -6.10 32.58
CA LYS A 45 -93.09 -5.34 32.83
C LYS A 45 -92.82 -3.87 33.14
N SER A 46 -91.68 -3.56 33.76
CA SER A 46 -91.26 -2.18 34.05
C SER A 46 -90.88 -1.44 32.76
N ILE A 47 -90.17 -2.10 31.83
CA ILE A 47 -89.74 -1.53 30.54
C ILE A 47 -90.91 -1.46 29.53
N GLU A 48 -91.83 -2.43 29.52
CA GLU A 48 -93.05 -2.38 28.69
C GLU A 48 -93.95 -1.19 29.05
N LYS A 49 -93.96 -0.81 30.33
CA LYS A 49 -94.77 0.30 30.84
C LYS A 49 -94.12 1.65 30.57
N ASP A 50 -92.80 1.72 30.68
CA ASP A 50 -92.03 2.93 30.41
C ASP A 50 -90.73 2.58 29.69
N THR A 51 -90.59 3.11 28.48
CA THR A 51 -89.46 2.86 27.61
C THR A 51 -88.19 3.59 28.06
N LEU A 52 -88.31 4.63 28.89
CA LEU A 52 -87.20 5.38 29.49
C LEU A 52 -87.02 4.91 30.94
N ASN A 53 -86.31 3.80 31.17
CA ASN A 53 -86.29 3.12 32.46
C ASN A 53 -84.87 2.75 32.92
N PRO A 54 -84.10 3.72 33.40
CA PRO A 54 -82.69 3.51 33.76
C PRO A 54 -82.54 2.45 34.88
N GLY A 55 -83.44 2.43 35.86
CA GLY A 55 -83.36 1.49 36.99
C GLY A 55 -83.68 0.03 36.60
N ALA A 56 -84.67 -0.20 35.74
CA ALA A 56 -84.98 -1.55 35.25
C ALA A 56 -83.85 -2.09 34.37
N ARG A 57 -83.29 -1.26 33.48
CA ARG A 57 -82.15 -1.64 32.64
C ARG A 57 -80.86 -1.87 33.44
N TYR A 58 -80.65 -1.11 34.52
CA TYR A 58 -79.58 -1.38 35.49
C TYR A 58 -79.69 -2.79 36.08
N TYR A 59 -80.86 -3.16 36.59
CA TYR A 59 -81.05 -4.50 37.15
C TYR A 59 -80.97 -5.61 36.10
N TYR A 60 -81.28 -5.31 34.83
CA TYR A 60 -80.98 -6.23 33.73
C TYR A 60 -79.48 -6.47 33.58
N SER A 61 -78.68 -5.40 33.61
CA SER A 61 -77.22 -5.53 33.60
C SER A 61 -76.72 -6.37 34.76
N VAL A 62 -77.20 -6.11 35.98
CA VAL A 62 -76.83 -6.86 37.19
C VAL A 62 -77.19 -8.35 37.06
N LEU A 63 -78.40 -8.66 36.58
CA LEU A 63 -78.85 -10.04 36.38
C LEU A 63 -77.97 -10.78 35.37
N PHE A 64 -77.68 -10.18 34.21
CA PHE A 64 -76.84 -10.79 33.18
C PHE A 64 -75.36 -10.92 33.60
N LEU A 65 -74.88 -10.14 34.56
CA LEU A 65 -73.53 -10.27 35.13
C LEU A 65 -73.44 -11.27 36.29
N ASP A 66 -74.57 -11.78 36.78
CA ASP A 66 -74.58 -12.75 37.87
C ASP A 66 -74.24 -14.16 37.35
N THR A 67 -73.14 -14.74 37.83
CA THR A 67 -72.66 -16.05 37.38
C THR A 67 -73.57 -17.21 37.78
N THR A 68 -74.52 -16.99 38.69
CA THR A 68 -75.54 -17.98 39.07
C THR A 68 -76.77 -17.94 38.17
N PHE A 69 -76.88 -16.93 37.31
CA PHE A 69 -77.93 -16.85 36.31
C PHE A 69 -77.58 -17.71 35.09
N ASN A 70 -78.50 -18.58 34.68
CA ASN A 70 -78.26 -19.55 33.60
C ASN A 70 -77.99 -18.93 32.22
N ARG A 71 -78.33 -17.65 32.03
CA ARG A 71 -78.04 -16.84 30.84
C ARG A 71 -77.01 -15.76 31.12
N PHE A 72 -76.09 -15.98 32.06
CA PHE A 72 -74.95 -15.10 32.27
C PHE A 72 -74.32 -14.70 30.93
N SER A 73 -74.21 -13.38 30.71
CA SER A 73 -73.74 -12.82 29.45
C SER A 73 -73.19 -11.43 29.72
N ILE A 74 -71.86 -11.32 29.62
CA ILE A 74 -71.16 -10.03 29.73
C ILE A 74 -71.67 -9.06 28.65
N ASP A 75 -71.91 -9.55 27.45
CA ASP A 75 -72.34 -8.74 26.31
C ASP A 75 -73.77 -8.20 26.52
N SER A 76 -74.69 -9.04 26.99
CA SER A 76 -76.05 -8.60 27.35
C SER A 76 -76.01 -7.65 28.54
N SER A 77 -75.17 -7.93 29.53
CA SER A 77 -74.98 -7.04 30.69
C SER A 77 -74.46 -5.66 30.27
N SER A 78 -73.51 -5.62 29.32
CA SER A 78 -72.97 -4.40 28.72
C SER A 78 -74.02 -3.63 27.94
N PHE A 79 -74.81 -4.33 27.12
CA PHE A 79 -75.89 -3.71 26.35
C PHE A 79 -76.89 -2.99 27.25
N PHE A 80 -77.36 -3.65 28.32
CA PHE A 80 -78.35 -3.06 29.21
C PHE A 80 -77.78 -1.96 30.11
N ILE A 81 -76.51 -2.00 30.50
CA ILE A 81 -75.93 -0.90 31.29
C ILE A 81 -75.70 0.36 30.45
N GLU A 82 -75.31 0.23 29.18
CA GLU A 82 -75.21 1.38 28.27
C GLU A 82 -76.58 2.02 28.04
N GLN A 83 -77.62 1.20 27.80
CA GLN A 83 -78.98 1.71 27.71
C GLN A 83 -79.47 2.35 29.02
N SER A 84 -79.09 1.80 30.18
CA SER A 84 -79.42 2.36 31.48
C SER A 84 -78.79 3.75 31.67
N LEU A 85 -77.53 3.93 31.26
CA LEU A 85 -76.84 5.23 31.29
C LEU A 85 -77.43 6.22 30.27
N GLU A 86 -77.78 5.75 29.07
CA GLU A 86 -78.44 6.57 28.06
C GLU A 86 -79.80 7.07 28.55
N ASP A 87 -80.62 6.18 29.13
CA ASP A 87 -81.89 6.53 29.74
C ASP A 87 -81.72 7.54 30.87
N TYR A 88 -80.72 7.33 31.74
CA TYR A 88 -80.43 8.23 32.84
C TYR A 88 -80.07 9.63 32.29
N ASN A 89 -79.26 9.72 31.23
CA ASN A 89 -78.90 10.99 30.61
C ASN A 89 -80.07 11.69 29.90
N GLN A 90 -81.06 10.93 29.40
CA GLN A 90 -82.27 11.45 28.77
C GLN A 90 -83.40 11.76 29.77
N SER A 91 -83.23 11.38 31.04
CA SER A 91 -84.20 11.57 32.12
C SER A 91 -84.12 12.97 32.75
N GLY A 92 -85.13 13.34 33.55
CA GLY A 92 -85.18 14.61 34.30
C GLY A 92 -85.02 14.41 35.81
N ALA A 93 -84.96 15.52 36.55
CA ALA A 93 -84.73 15.55 38.01
C ALA A 93 -85.64 14.61 38.82
N GLU A 94 -86.90 14.47 38.43
CA GLU A 94 -87.87 13.58 39.08
C GLU A 94 -87.46 12.10 39.06
N ILE A 95 -86.93 11.61 37.93
CA ILE A 95 -86.45 10.23 37.80
C ILE A 95 -85.15 10.04 38.58
N TYR A 96 -84.31 11.08 38.69
CA TYR A 96 -83.09 11.02 39.49
C TYR A 96 -83.38 10.84 40.98
N ASP A 97 -84.35 11.59 41.50
CA ASP A 97 -84.79 11.48 42.90
C ASP A 97 -85.40 10.09 43.19
N ASP A 98 -86.28 9.59 42.30
CA ASP A 98 -86.90 8.26 42.42
C ASP A 98 -85.87 7.11 42.42
N LEU A 99 -84.80 7.21 41.63
CA LEU A 99 -83.71 6.23 41.60
C LEU A 99 -82.81 6.35 42.85
N ALA A 100 -82.53 7.58 43.30
CA ALA A 100 -81.73 7.83 44.49
C ALA A 100 -82.41 7.26 45.76
N ASP A 101 -83.73 7.33 45.85
CA ASP A 101 -84.54 6.76 46.95
C ASP A 101 -84.36 5.24 47.10
N VAL A 102 -84.03 4.53 46.02
CA VAL A 102 -83.72 3.08 46.02
C VAL A 102 -82.21 2.80 45.95
N GLY A 103 -81.38 3.82 46.14
CA GLY A 103 -79.92 3.72 46.17
C GLY A 103 -79.26 3.59 44.80
N LEU A 104 -79.96 3.89 43.70
CA LEU A 104 -79.43 3.86 42.34
C LEU A 104 -79.02 5.25 41.88
N THR A 105 -77.80 5.66 42.20
CA THR A 105 -77.21 6.90 41.68
C THR A 105 -76.42 6.66 40.40
N ILE A 106 -76.06 7.73 39.68
CA ILE A 106 -75.14 7.65 38.54
C ILE A 106 -73.81 6.94 38.90
N ASP A 107 -73.34 7.07 40.15
CA ASP A 107 -72.14 6.39 40.64
C ASP A 107 -72.35 4.86 40.67
N GLN A 108 -73.54 4.38 41.04
CA GLN A 108 -73.85 2.95 41.03
C GLN A 108 -73.96 2.39 39.61
N LEU A 109 -74.58 3.15 38.69
CA LEU A 109 -74.62 2.77 37.28
C LEU A 109 -73.20 2.73 36.69
N THR A 110 -72.38 3.73 36.99
CA THR A 110 -70.96 3.77 36.56
C THR A 110 -70.13 2.66 37.18
N ARG A 111 -70.35 2.33 38.46
CA ARG A 111 -69.71 1.19 39.13
C ARG A 111 -70.09 -0.13 38.48
N GLN A 112 -71.37 -0.33 38.17
CA GLN A 112 -71.83 -1.54 37.46
C GLN A 112 -71.21 -1.60 36.06
N ARG A 113 -71.15 -0.49 35.33
CA ARG A 113 -70.45 -0.39 34.05
C ARG A 113 -68.98 -0.81 34.17
N GLY A 114 -68.30 -0.35 35.22
CA GLY A 114 -66.93 -0.75 35.56
C GLY A 114 -66.79 -2.25 35.89
N LEU A 115 -67.75 -2.84 36.62
CA LEU A 115 -67.77 -4.29 36.91
C LEU A 115 -67.95 -5.14 35.64
N VAL A 116 -68.81 -4.71 34.72
CA VAL A 116 -68.97 -5.38 33.42
C VAL A 116 -67.65 -5.33 32.66
N ALA A 117 -67.01 -4.16 32.57
CA ALA A 117 -65.70 -4.02 31.94
C ALA A 117 -64.64 -4.89 32.62
N ALA A 118 -64.56 -4.93 33.95
CA ALA A 118 -63.60 -5.79 34.66
C ALA A 118 -63.80 -7.29 34.37
N ARG A 119 -65.06 -7.75 34.22
CA ARG A 119 -65.36 -9.13 33.81
C ARG A 119 -64.99 -9.39 32.35
N ALA A 120 -65.24 -8.42 31.47
CA ALA A 120 -64.83 -8.51 30.07
C ALA A 120 -63.29 -8.54 29.94
N PHE A 121 -62.58 -7.77 30.76
CA PHE A 121 -61.12 -7.77 30.84
C PHE A 121 -60.60 -9.14 31.28
N HIS A 122 -61.13 -9.69 32.38
CA HIS A 122 -60.77 -11.05 32.83
C HIS A 122 -61.07 -12.11 31.76
N ARG A 123 -62.16 -11.97 30.99
CA ARG A 123 -62.45 -12.86 29.85
C ARG A 123 -61.34 -12.78 28.80
N ALA A 124 -60.92 -11.57 28.41
CA ALA A 124 -59.82 -11.38 27.46
C ALA A 124 -58.50 -11.97 27.98
N ASP A 125 -58.21 -11.74 29.26
CA ASP A 125 -57.03 -12.28 29.96
C ASP A 125 -57.01 -13.81 29.98
N THR A 126 -58.15 -14.43 30.29
CA THR A 126 -58.28 -15.90 30.33
C THR A 126 -58.14 -16.52 28.93
N THR A 127 -58.63 -15.83 27.89
CA THR A 127 -58.46 -16.31 26.50
C THR A 127 -57.03 -16.16 26.02
N ASN A 128 -56.30 -15.16 26.53
CA ASN A 128 -54.95 -14.79 26.13
C ASN A 128 -54.74 -14.77 24.60
N GLN A 129 -55.62 -14.08 23.88
CA GLN A 129 -55.57 -13.96 22.42
C GLN A 129 -55.66 -12.48 22.01
N ILE A 130 -54.94 -12.10 20.96
CA ILE A 130 -54.98 -10.75 20.39
C ILE A 130 -56.42 -10.34 20.03
N SER A 131 -57.22 -11.26 19.47
CA SER A 131 -58.64 -11.04 19.16
C SER A 131 -59.47 -10.70 20.41
N GLY A 132 -59.27 -11.43 21.52
CA GLY A 132 -59.96 -11.17 22.78
C GLY A 132 -59.66 -9.80 23.37
N TRP A 133 -58.40 -9.36 23.28
CA TRP A 133 -58.03 -7.99 23.69
C TRP A 133 -58.58 -6.92 22.75
N LYS A 134 -58.60 -7.16 21.43
CA LYS A 134 -59.22 -6.24 20.45
C LYS A 134 -60.71 -6.07 20.70
N ASP A 135 -61.44 -7.16 20.95
CA ASP A 135 -62.87 -7.13 21.28
C ASP A 135 -63.14 -6.34 22.57
N PHE A 136 -62.27 -6.48 23.58
CA PHE A 136 -62.36 -5.68 24.80
C PHE A 136 -62.19 -4.18 24.51
N MET A 137 -61.13 -3.82 23.78
CA MET A 137 -60.83 -2.42 23.46
C MET A 137 -61.94 -1.75 22.64
N GLU A 138 -62.57 -2.48 21.71
CA GLU A 138 -63.64 -1.94 20.86
C GLU A 138 -64.92 -1.67 21.67
N ARG A 139 -65.31 -2.61 22.54
CA ARG A 139 -66.58 -2.55 23.27
C ARG A 139 -66.51 -1.80 24.61
N PHE A 140 -65.32 -1.73 25.21
CA PHE A 140 -65.07 -1.16 26.54
C PHE A 140 -64.02 -0.03 26.50
N SER A 141 -64.00 0.77 25.44
CA SER A 141 -63.08 1.89 25.24
C SER A 141 -63.13 2.99 26.31
N TYR A 142 -64.17 3.00 27.15
CA TYR A 142 -64.31 3.89 28.31
C TYR A 142 -63.66 3.36 29.60
N SER A 143 -63.17 2.11 29.60
CA SER A 143 -62.68 1.46 30.81
C SER A 143 -61.35 2.05 31.29
N GLU A 144 -61.18 2.19 32.60
CA GLU A 144 -59.89 2.50 33.23
C GLU A 144 -58.82 1.41 32.97
N LEU A 145 -59.23 0.21 32.53
CA LEU A 145 -58.34 -0.90 32.20
C LEU A 145 -57.87 -0.87 30.73
N LEU A 146 -58.24 0.14 29.95
CA LEU A 146 -57.93 0.21 28.53
C LEU A 146 -56.41 0.18 28.27
N ASP A 147 -55.63 0.97 29.01
CA ASP A 147 -54.17 1.02 28.84
C ASP A 147 -53.51 -0.33 29.15
N GLN A 148 -53.99 -1.03 30.17
CA GLN A 148 -53.52 -2.38 30.49
C GLN A 148 -53.90 -3.39 29.41
N ALA A 149 -55.10 -3.29 28.82
CA ALA A 149 -55.51 -4.16 27.72
C ALA A 149 -54.68 -3.92 26.46
N ILE A 150 -54.35 -2.65 26.17
CA ILE A 150 -53.42 -2.28 25.09
C ILE A 150 -52.05 -2.91 25.35
N TYR A 151 -51.52 -2.76 26.56
CA TYR A 151 -50.24 -3.35 26.94
C TYR A 151 -50.24 -4.88 26.79
N ASN A 152 -51.28 -5.57 27.28
CA ASN A 152 -51.36 -7.04 27.20
C ASN A 152 -51.44 -7.53 25.75
N ARG A 153 -52.23 -6.86 24.90
CA ARG A 153 -52.28 -7.13 23.45
C ARG A 153 -50.91 -6.94 22.81
N ASP A 154 -50.27 -5.80 23.09
CA ASP A 154 -48.99 -5.42 22.50
C ASP A 154 -47.86 -6.33 22.97
N SER A 155 -47.93 -6.83 24.20
CA SER A 155 -47.00 -7.82 24.75
C SER A 155 -47.16 -9.16 24.04
N LEU A 156 -48.39 -9.65 23.86
CA LEU A 156 -48.65 -10.92 23.17
C LEU A 156 -48.23 -10.85 21.70
N ALA A 157 -48.57 -9.75 21.02
CA ALA A 157 -48.14 -9.55 19.63
C ALA A 157 -46.62 -9.40 19.48
N TYR A 158 -45.93 -8.90 20.51
CA TYR A 158 -44.46 -8.84 20.54
C TYR A 158 -43.86 -10.23 20.79
N GLU A 159 -44.50 -11.04 21.62
CA GLU A 159 -44.13 -12.44 21.85
C GLU A 159 -44.26 -13.25 20.56
N ASP A 160 -45.39 -13.13 19.83
CA ASP A 160 -45.57 -13.76 18.51
C ASP A 160 -44.43 -13.38 17.54
N ALA A 161 -44.09 -12.09 17.45
CA ALA A 161 -42.98 -11.63 16.60
C ALA A 161 -41.61 -12.16 17.08
N SER A 162 -41.46 -12.32 18.40
CA SER A 162 -40.23 -12.86 19.01
C SER A 162 -40.07 -14.35 18.78
N GLU A 163 -41.16 -15.11 18.73
CA GLU A 163 -41.21 -16.54 18.38
C GLU A 163 -40.88 -16.77 16.90
N GLU A 164 -41.43 -15.96 15.99
CA GLU A 164 -41.07 -16.04 14.56
C GLU A 164 -39.60 -15.67 14.33
N HIS A 165 -39.08 -14.69 15.08
CA HIS A 165 -37.68 -14.27 15.08
C HIS A 165 -37.13 -13.86 13.70
N THR A 166 -37.97 -13.24 12.87
CA THR A 166 -37.59 -12.68 11.56
C THR A 166 -37.65 -11.15 11.59
N TRP A 167 -36.88 -10.49 10.72
CA TRP A 167 -36.94 -9.03 10.65
C TRP A 167 -38.32 -8.57 10.15
N GLU A 168 -38.97 -9.35 9.29
CA GLU A 168 -40.32 -9.10 8.79
C GLU A 168 -41.36 -9.08 9.91
N ALA A 169 -41.28 -10.03 10.85
CA ALA A 169 -42.20 -10.13 11.98
C ALA A 169 -42.08 -8.91 12.91
N TYR A 170 -40.86 -8.53 13.28
CA TYR A 170 -40.63 -7.32 14.09
C TYR A 170 -41.04 -6.05 13.35
N LYS A 171 -40.81 -5.97 12.03
CA LYS A 171 -41.27 -4.86 11.21
C LYS A 171 -42.79 -4.75 11.22
N ALA A 172 -43.48 -5.86 10.95
CA ALA A 172 -44.94 -5.91 10.99
C ALA A 172 -45.47 -5.49 12.37
N TYR A 173 -44.80 -5.92 13.45
CA TYR A 173 -45.15 -5.54 14.82
C TYR A 173 -45.14 -4.03 15.02
N PHE A 174 -44.01 -3.34 14.80
CA PHE A 174 -43.94 -1.90 15.10
C PHE A 174 -44.69 -1.03 14.09
N GLU A 175 -44.96 -1.54 12.88
CA GLU A 175 -45.86 -0.87 11.92
C GLU A 175 -47.33 -0.99 12.35
N THR A 176 -47.71 -2.13 12.94
CA THR A 176 -49.07 -2.37 13.45
C THR A 176 -49.32 -1.68 14.80
N TYR A 177 -48.31 -1.63 15.68
CA TYR A 177 -48.39 -1.11 17.04
C TYR A 177 -47.36 0.01 17.31
N PRO A 178 -47.42 1.15 16.60
CA PRO A 178 -46.38 2.19 16.64
C PRO A 178 -46.23 2.90 18.00
N ASN A 179 -47.24 2.81 18.87
CA ASN A 179 -47.25 3.43 20.20
C ASN A 179 -46.94 2.43 21.33
N SER A 180 -46.63 1.17 20.99
CA SER A 180 -46.31 0.14 21.98
C SER A 180 -45.00 0.47 22.72
N SER A 181 -44.95 0.14 24.02
CA SER A 181 -43.72 0.23 24.82
C SER A 181 -42.60 -0.71 24.34
N PHE A 182 -42.93 -1.72 23.52
CA PHE A 182 -41.97 -2.68 22.97
C PHE A 182 -41.35 -2.25 21.63
N VAL A 183 -41.82 -1.14 21.03
CA VAL A 183 -41.36 -0.69 19.69
C VAL A 183 -39.85 -0.49 19.62
N SER A 184 -39.24 0.10 20.65
CA SER A 184 -37.78 0.33 20.66
C SER A 184 -37.02 -1.00 20.56
N ARG A 185 -37.39 -1.99 21.38
CA ARG A 185 -36.78 -3.32 21.37
C ARG A 185 -37.05 -4.08 20.07
N ALA A 186 -38.28 -3.98 19.54
CA ALA A 186 -38.63 -4.56 18.24
C ALA A 186 -37.77 -3.97 17.10
N LYS A 187 -37.53 -2.65 17.12
CA LYS A 187 -36.67 -1.98 16.14
C LYS A 187 -35.21 -2.41 16.25
N GLU A 188 -34.68 -2.60 17.45
CA GLU A 188 -33.32 -3.14 17.66
C GLU A 188 -33.18 -4.54 17.05
N HIS A 189 -34.10 -5.47 17.37
CA HIS A 189 -34.09 -6.82 16.79
C HIS A 189 -34.26 -6.79 15.27
N TYR A 190 -35.19 -5.97 14.76
CA TYR A 190 -35.38 -5.75 13.32
C TYR A 190 -34.07 -5.33 12.65
N GLN A 191 -33.38 -4.33 13.18
CA GLN A 191 -32.14 -3.82 12.58
C GLN A 191 -31.05 -4.89 12.55
N VAL A 192 -30.84 -5.62 13.65
CA VAL A 192 -29.82 -6.69 13.74
C VAL A 192 -30.12 -7.84 12.77
N LEU A 193 -31.36 -8.32 12.76
CA LEU A 193 -31.77 -9.45 11.91
C LEU A 193 -31.76 -9.07 10.43
N LEU A 194 -32.21 -7.87 10.09
CA LEU A 194 -32.18 -7.35 8.73
C LEU A 194 -30.73 -7.29 8.21
N PHE A 195 -29.80 -6.75 9.01
CA PHE A 195 -28.39 -6.70 8.62
C PHE A 195 -27.84 -8.10 8.37
N LYS A 196 -28.01 -9.03 9.33
CA LYS A 196 -27.55 -10.42 9.21
C LYS A 196 -28.11 -11.15 8.00
N ASP A 197 -29.40 -10.94 7.69
CA ASP A 197 -30.05 -11.57 6.55
C ASP A 197 -29.51 -11.02 5.22
N PHE A 198 -29.39 -9.69 5.11
CA PHE A 198 -28.85 -9.04 3.92
C PHE A 198 -27.39 -9.38 3.65
N THR A 199 -26.57 -9.60 4.68
CA THR A 199 -25.13 -9.84 4.56
C THR A 199 -24.73 -11.29 4.83
N LYS A 200 -25.69 -12.22 4.80
CA LYS A 200 -25.49 -13.63 5.13
C LYS A 200 -24.48 -14.35 4.23
N ASP A 201 -24.38 -13.94 2.96
CA ASP A 201 -23.45 -14.52 2.00
C ASP A 201 -22.03 -13.94 2.13
N ASP A 202 -21.84 -12.97 3.01
CA ASP A 202 -20.61 -12.26 3.26
C ASP A 202 -19.95 -11.70 1.99
N LYS A 203 -20.74 -11.26 1.00
CA LYS A 203 -20.23 -10.64 -0.22
C LYS A 203 -20.20 -9.12 -0.14
N THR A 204 -19.18 -8.50 -0.72
CA THR A 204 -19.04 -7.03 -0.79
C THR A 204 -20.26 -6.37 -1.41
N GLU A 205 -20.84 -6.96 -2.47
CA GLU A 205 -22.03 -6.45 -3.15
C GLU A 205 -23.25 -6.39 -2.23
N SER A 206 -23.39 -7.36 -1.32
CA SER A 206 -24.49 -7.44 -0.36
C SER A 206 -24.41 -6.32 0.67
N TYR A 207 -23.22 -6.03 1.20
CA TYR A 207 -22.96 -4.88 2.08
C TYR A 207 -23.24 -3.54 1.38
N ILE A 208 -22.80 -3.40 0.12
CA ILE A 208 -23.08 -2.20 -0.70
C ILE A 208 -24.59 -2.03 -0.90
N ALA A 209 -25.30 -3.10 -1.24
CA ALA A 209 -26.75 -3.07 -1.45
C ALA A 209 -27.51 -2.74 -0.16
N PHE A 210 -27.05 -3.25 0.98
CA PHE A 210 -27.61 -2.95 2.30
C PHE A 210 -27.51 -1.45 2.62
N LEU A 211 -26.31 -0.84 2.54
CA LEU A 211 -26.14 0.59 2.78
C LEU A 211 -26.93 1.46 1.82
N LYS A 212 -27.02 1.06 0.54
CA LYS A 212 -27.80 1.80 -0.45
C LYS A 212 -29.29 1.82 -0.12
N LYS A 213 -29.84 0.73 0.42
CA LYS A 213 -31.25 0.62 0.81
C LYS A 213 -31.52 1.20 2.21
N HIS A 214 -30.52 1.17 3.10
CA HIS A 214 -30.64 1.55 4.51
C HIS A 214 -29.52 2.53 4.93
N PRO A 215 -29.48 3.77 4.38
CA PRO A 215 -28.36 4.70 4.59
C PRO A 215 -28.22 5.23 6.02
N ASP A 216 -29.29 5.18 6.82
CA ASP A 216 -29.32 5.65 8.21
C ASP A 216 -29.26 4.51 9.23
N THR A 217 -28.82 3.32 8.80
CA THR A 217 -28.68 2.13 9.66
C THR A 217 -27.65 2.33 10.78
N PRO A 218 -27.87 1.80 12.00
CA PRO A 218 -26.84 1.83 13.04
C PRO A 218 -25.57 1.03 12.67
N PHE A 219 -25.67 0.10 11.71
CA PHE A 219 -24.54 -0.68 11.21
C PHE A 219 -23.71 0.05 10.15
N ARG A 220 -23.95 1.35 9.95
CA ARG A 220 -23.35 2.09 8.83
C ARG A 220 -21.84 2.09 8.89
N ASN A 221 -21.24 2.45 10.02
CA ASN A 221 -19.79 2.53 10.16
C ASN A 221 -19.14 1.15 9.92
N GLN A 222 -19.64 0.11 10.59
CA GLN A 222 -19.18 -1.26 10.40
C GLN A 222 -19.28 -1.70 8.94
N THR A 223 -20.38 -1.37 8.25
CA THR A 223 -20.54 -1.76 6.84
C THR A 223 -19.59 -0.99 5.93
N GLU A 224 -19.40 0.31 6.20
CA GLU A 224 -18.44 1.14 5.47
C GLU A 224 -17.00 0.65 5.66
N GLU A 225 -16.62 0.21 6.87
CA GLU A 225 -15.32 -0.42 7.18
C GLU A 225 -15.10 -1.69 6.36
N ILE A 226 -16.06 -2.63 6.37
CA ILE A 226 -15.98 -3.87 5.59
C ILE A 226 -15.83 -3.58 4.09
N ILE A 227 -16.64 -2.65 3.55
CA ILE A 227 -16.56 -2.25 2.15
C ILE A 227 -15.20 -1.62 1.85
N PHE A 228 -14.73 -0.72 2.72
CA PHE A 228 -13.45 -0.04 2.56
C PHE A 228 -12.31 -1.05 2.50
N GLU A 229 -12.20 -1.94 3.49
CA GLU A 229 -11.16 -2.96 3.59
C GLU A 229 -11.13 -3.91 2.39
N ARG A 230 -12.30 -4.35 1.91
CA ARG A 230 -12.38 -5.29 0.77
C ARG A 230 -12.09 -4.62 -0.56
N THR A 231 -12.59 -3.40 -0.78
CA THR A 231 -12.41 -2.69 -2.06
C THR A 231 -11.02 -2.07 -2.21
N THR A 232 -10.33 -1.84 -1.09
CA THR A 232 -8.98 -1.24 -1.05
C THR A 232 -7.86 -2.23 -0.75
N VAL A 233 -8.17 -3.54 -0.63
CA VAL A 233 -7.20 -4.56 -0.21
C VAL A 233 -5.92 -4.54 -1.05
N PHE A 234 -5.99 -4.33 -2.36
CA PHE A 234 -4.82 -4.28 -3.26
C PHE A 234 -4.10 -2.91 -3.30
N ASN A 235 -4.41 -2.02 -2.38
CA ASN A 235 -3.74 -0.73 -2.19
C ASN A 235 -3.63 0.16 -3.44
N LYS A 236 -4.66 0.14 -4.31
CA LYS A 236 -4.68 0.95 -5.54
C LYS A 236 -5.24 2.35 -5.26
N ARG A 237 -4.54 3.41 -5.71
CA ARG A 237 -4.99 4.82 -5.60
C ARG A 237 -6.41 5.02 -6.14
N SER A 238 -6.76 4.37 -7.26
CA SER A 238 -8.10 4.44 -7.86
C SER A 238 -9.19 3.87 -6.96
N SER A 239 -8.92 2.78 -6.22
CA SER A 239 -9.88 2.19 -5.28
C SER A 239 -10.22 3.14 -4.13
N TYR A 240 -9.21 3.79 -3.54
CA TYR A 240 -9.42 4.78 -2.48
C TYR A 240 -10.22 6.00 -2.98
N LEU A 241 -9.87 6.54 -4.16
CA LEU A 241 -10.61 7.67 -4.73
C LEU A 241 -12.04 7.30 -5.10
N GLN A 242 -12.28 6.08 -5.60
CA GLN A 242 -13.62 5.59 -5.86
C GLN A 242 -14.44 5.47 -4.57
N PHE A 243 -13.83 5.01 -3.47
CA PHE A 243 -14.48 4.96 -2.16
C PHE A 243 -14.90 6.36 -1.70
N VAL A 244 -14.01 7.35 -1.78
CA VAL A 244 -14.31 8.75 -1.41
C VAL A 244 -15.49 9.30 -2.23
N LYS A 245 -15.54 9.03 -3.54
CA LYS A 245 -16.64 9.44 -4.43
C LYS A 245 -17.97 8.77 -4.10
N ASN A 246 -17.93 7.47 -3.79
CA ASN A 246 -19.14 6.68 -3.53
C ASN A 246 -19.71 6.91 -2.13
N TYR A 247 -18.86 7.21 -1.14
CA TYR A 247 -19.22 7.35 0.27
C TYR A 247 -18.71 8.67 0.87
N PRO A 248 -19.08 9.85 0.32
CA PRO A 248 -18.51 11.14 0.73
C PRO A 248 -18.84 11.57 2.17
N LYS A 249 -19.80 10.89 2.83
CA LYS A 249 -20.17 11.10 4.23
C LYS A 249 -19.60 10.04 5.17
N SER A 250 -18.80 9.10 4.66
CA SER A 250 -18.19 8.08 5.50
C SER A 250 -17.15 8.68 6.43
N HIS A 251 -17.07 8.14 7.64
CA HIS A 251 -16.03 8.48 8.60
C HIS A 251 -14.61 8.12 8.11
N LEU A 252 -14.50 7.25 7.09
CA LEU A 252 -13.24 6.80 6.50
C LEU A 252 -12.76 7.67 5.33
N VAL A 253 -13.54 8.67 4.89
CA VAL A 253 -13.19 9.52 3.73
C VAL A 253 -11.81 10.18 3.90
N LYS A 254 -11.52 10.72 5.10
CA LYS A 254 -10.21 11.31 5.39
C LYS A 254 -9.10 10.27 5.24
N LYS A 255 -9.25 9.10 5.86
CA LYS A 255 -8.24 8.01 5.81
C LYS A 255 -7.99 7.56 4.37
N ALA A 256 -9.06 7.35 3.60
CA ALA A 256 -8.98 6.96 2.19
C ALA A 256 -8.24 8.01 1.34
N ALA A 257 -8.59 9.28 1.51
CA ALA A 257 -7.98 10.37 0.75
C ALA A 257 -6.52 10.64 1.16
N ASP A 258 -6.19 10.52 2.46
CA ASP A 258 -4.83 10.56 2.97
C ASP A 258 -3.96 9.45 2.32
N ILE A 259 -4.43 8.19 2.32
CA ILE A 259 -3.70 7.08 1.69
C ILE A 259 -3.54 7.33 0.18
N ALA A 260 -4.62 7.75 -0.49
CA ALA A 260 -4.57 8.04 -1.92
C ALA A 260 -3.54 9.12 -2.29
N TYR A 261 -3.33 10.12 -1.42
CA TYR A 261 -2.32 11.16 -1.59
C TYR A 261 -0.89 10.60 -1.56
N PHE A 262 -0.59 9.74 -0.59
CA PHE A 262 0.76 9.17 -0.41
C PHE A 262 1.08 8.03 -1.39
N LEU A 263 0.08 7.40 -2.01
CA LEU A 263 0.29 6.47 -3.11
C LEU A 263 0.75 7.21 -4.36
N THR A 264 2.04 7.07 -4.67
CA THR A 264 2.72 7.77 -5.77
C THR A 264 2.18 7.37 -7.14
N GLY A 265 1.59 8.35 -7.83
CA GLY A 265 1.48 8.44 -9.28
C GLY A 265 1.79 9.88 -9.67
N ASP A 266 2.31 10.11 -10.88
CA ASP A 266 2.75 11.41 -11.44
C ASP A 266 2.14 12.65 -10.74
N LYS A 267 2.98 13.29 -9.89
CA LYS A 267 2.60 14.37 -8.96
C LYS A 267 2.18 15.67 -9.67
N SER A 268 2.32 15.75 -10.99
CA SER A 268 2.04 16.97 -11.75
C SER A 268 0.57 17.16 -12.13
N SER A 269 -0.20 16.07 -12.33
CA SER A 269 -1.60 16.13 -12.81
C SER A 269 -2.63 15.46 -11.89
N THR A 270 -2.22 14.50 -11.05
CA THR A 270 -3.14 13.67 -10.26
C THR A 270 -3.40 14.18 -8.83
N ASP A 271 -2.65 15.17 -8.35
CA ASP A 271 -2.83 15.73 -7.01
C ASP A 271 -4.04 16.66 -6.92
N GLN A 272 -4.44 17.30 -8.03
CA GLN A 272 -5.63 18.16 -8.06
C GLN A 272 -6.93 17.38 -7.76
N GLU A 273 -7.05 16.13 -8.24
CA GLU A 273 -8.24 15.33 -7.95
C GLU A 273 -8.28 14.93 -6.46
N VAL A 274 -7.13 14.54 -5.89
CA VAL A 274 -7.04 14.19 -4.46
C VAL A 274 -7.37 15.40 -3.61
N PHE A 275 -6.78 16.57 -3.88
CA PHE A 275 -7.10 17.80 -3.14
C PHE A 275 -8.58 18.14 -3.23
N ARG A 276 -9.20 18.05 -4.41
CA ARG A 276 -10.63 18.34 -4.60
C ARG A 276 -11.54 17.40 -3.80
N LEU A 277 -11.15 16.14 -3.65
CA LEU A 277 -11.94 15.12 -2.95
C LEU A 277 -11.62 15.03 -1.46
N HIS A 278 -10.49 15.58 -1.01
CA HIS A 278 -10.05 15.53 0.38
C HIS A 278 -10.90 16.47 1.26
N PRO A 279 -11.41 16.01 2.42
CA PRO A 279 -12.25 16.84 3.28
C PRO A 279 -11.53 18.08 3.84
N ASN A 280 -10.19 18.02 3.93
CA ASN A 280 -9.33 19.11 4.39
C ASN A 280 -8.31 19.51 3.29
N ALA A 281 -8.81 19.86 2.10
CA ALA A 281 -7.98 20.17 0.93
C ALA A 281 -6.90 21.22 1.21
N ASP A 282 -7.28 22.36 1.81
CA ASP A 282 -6.36 23.48 2.07
C ASP A 282 -5.19 23.10 2.98
N SER A 283 -5.46 22.31 4.02
CA SER A 283 -4.43 21.83 4.95
C SER A 283 -3.47 20.86 4.26
N LEU A 284 -3.99 19.95 3.44
CA LEU A 284 -3.17 18.99 2.70
C LEU A 284 -2.32 19.69 1.64
N GLN A 285 -2.86 20.70 0.95
CA GLN A 285 -2.11 21.51 -0.01
C GLN A 285 -1.00 22.32 0.68
N THR A 286 -1.28 22.87 1.86
CA THR A 286 -0.25 23.57 2.67
C THR A 286 0.89 22.62 3.05
N LEU A 287 0.57 21.43 3.54
CA LEU A 287 1.57 20.40 3.85
C LEU A 287 2.35 19.96 2.60
N HIS A 288 1.69 19.84 1.45
CA HIS A 288 2.33 19.52 0.18
C HIS A 288 3.37 20.56 -0.22
N GLU A 289 3.04 21.86 -0.12
CA GLU A 289 4.01 22.92 -0.42
C GLU A 289 5.16 22.97 0.59
N LEU A 290 4.88 22.76 1.87
CA LEU A 290 5.91 22.71 2.91
C LEU A 290 6.82 21.47 2.81
N GLY A 291 6.35 20.38 2.20
CA GLY A 291 7.12 19.17 1.95
C GLY A 291 8.13 19.26 0.80
N LYS A 292 8.10 20.31 -0.02
CA LYS A 292 9.00 20.51 -1.18
C LYS A 292 10.41 21.04 -0.82
N PRO A 293 10.57 22.09 0.00
CA PRO A 293 11.89 22.67 0.22
C PRO A 293 12.80 21.75 1.04
N LEU A 294 14.09 21.75 0.76
CA LEU A 294 15.11 21.29 1.70
C LEU A 294 15.02 22.11 2.98
N LEU A 295 15.14 21.47 4.15
CA LEU A 295 15.26 22.16 5.43
C LEU A 295 16.71 22.13 5.94
N ILE A 296 17.13 23.23 6.56
CA ILE A 296 18.43 23.35 7.23
C ILE A 296 18.14 23.78 8.67
N PRO A 297 18.56 23.00 9.69
CA PRO A 297 18.40 23.39 11.07
C PRO A 297 19.29 24.59 11.39
N VAL A 298 18.75 25.55 12.12
CA VAL A 298 19.46 26.78 12.50
C VAL A 298 19.21 27.09 13.96
N LEU A 299 20.29 27.33 14.70
CA LEU A 299 20.23 27.76 16.08
C LEU A 299 20.16 29.30 16.12
N THR A 300 19.19 29.85 16.84
CA THR A 300 19.05 31.30 17.04
C THR A 300 18.56 31.54 18.46
N GLU A 301 19.27 32.40 19.20
CA GLU A 301 18.97 32.69 20.61
C GLU A 301 18.88 31.42 21.49
N GLY A 302 19.76 30.45 21.23
CA GLY A 302 19.80 29.16 21.95
C GLY A 302 18.65 28.20 21.65
N LYS A 303 17.87 28.45 20.59
CA LYS A 303 16.78 27.58 20.14
C LYS A 303 16.90 27.21 18.67
N PHE A 304 16.61 25.96 18.33
CA PHE A 304 16.58 25.49 16.96
C PHE A 304 15.26 25.85 16.27
N GLY A 305 15.38 26.29 15.02
CA GLY A 305 14.32 26.36 14.02
C GLY A 305 14.84 25.78 12.70
N PHE A 306 14.07 25.94 11.63
CA PHE A 306 14.45 25.45 10.29
C PHE A 306 14.24 26.54 9.25
N MET A 307 15.18 26.65 8.31
CA MET A 307 15.07 27.50 7.12
C MET A 307 15.14 26.66 5.84
N ASP A 308 14.71 27.22 4.72
CA ASP A 308 14.96 26.63 3.40
C ASP A 308 16.34 27.00 2.84
N ALA A 309 16.69 26.44 1.67
CA ALA A 309 17.94 26.74 0.97
C ALA A 309 18.09 28.20 0.52
N GLN A 310 17.04 29.01 0.59
CA GLN A 310 17.08 30.45 0.30
C GLN A 310 17.13 31.29 1.59
N GLY A 311 17.26 30.65 2.75
CA GLY A 311 17.34 31.31 4.05
C GLY A 311 16.00 31.78 4.60
N ARG A 312 14.87 31.44 3.95
CA ARG A 312 13.54 31.76 4.46
C ARG A 312 13.22 30.84 5.62
N GLN A 313 12.84 31.42 6.75
CA GLN A 313 12.43 30.65 7.92
C GLN A 313 11.13 29.90 7.64
N ILE A 314 11.18 28.57 7.74
CA ILE A 314 10.02 27.68 7.60
C ILE A 314 9.43 27.36 8.96
N ILE A 315 10.29 27.03 9.93
CA ILE A 315 9.89 26.74 11.32
C ILE A 315 10.64 27.70 12.23
N SER A 316 9.89 28.42 13.08
CA SER A 316 10.47 29.41 13.98
C SER A 316 11.33 28.77 15.08
N PRO A 317 12.43 29.41 15.50
CA PRO A 317 13.24 28.93 16.62
C PRO A 317 12.41 28.70 17.89
N TYR A 318 12.40 27.46 18.37
CA TYR A 318 11.62 27.06 19.56
C TYR A 318 12.22 25.87 20.31
N TYR A 319 12.86 24.95 19.59
CA TYR A 319 13.30 23.67 20.14
C TYR A 319 14.64 23.78 20.85
N SER A 320 14.84 23.02 21.93
CA SER A 320 16.14 22.93 22.61
C SER A 320 17.15 22.10 21.85
N ASN A 321 16.70 21.13 21.04
CA ASN A 321 17.57 20.30 20.20
C ASN A 321 16.82 19.78 18.98
N VAL A 322 17.55 19.30 17.98
CA VAL A 322 17.08 18.58 16.79
C VAL A 322 17.85 17.26 16.66
N SER A 323 17.38 16.33 15.81
CA SER A 323 18.13 15.11 15.52
C SER A 323 19.54 15.44 15.00
N THR A 324 20.57 14.72 15.48
CA THR A 324 21.96 14.94 15.05
C THR A 324 22.15 14.66 13.56
N ASN A 325 21.34 13.76 13.00
CA ASN A 325 21.33 13.45 11.57
C ASN A 325 20.94 14.65 10.70
N TYR A 326 20.31 15.69 11.26
CA TYR A 326 19.92 16.88 10.52
C TYR A 326 21.03 17.93 10.42
N LEU A 327 22.07 17.85 11.26
CA LEU A 327 23.14 18.86 11.33
C LEU A 327 24.02 18.86 10.08
N CYS A 328 24.18 17.70 9.44
CA CYS A 328 24.93 17.53 8.20
C CYS A 328 24.09 17.79 6.94
N GLY A 329 22.80 18.15 7.07
CA GLY A 329 21.95 18.55 5.95
C GLY A 329 21.00 17.46 5.43
N ASP A 330 20.59 17.63 4.16
CA ASP A 330 19.67 16.73 3.41
C ASP A 330 18.31 16.44 4.11
N VAL A 331 17.79 17.41 4.87
CA VAL A 331 16.54 17.23 5.61
C VAL A 331 15.32 17.37 4.68
N LEU A 332 14.95 16.26 4.05
CA LEU A 332 13.78 16.11 3.19
C LEU A 332 12.57 15.48 3.90
N ASP A 333 12.73 15.09 5.17
CA ASP A 333 11.67 14.44 5.96
C ASP A 333 10.46 15.33 6.23
N ASN A 334 9.26 14.74 6.19
CA ASN A 334 8.02 15.44 6.55
C ASN A 334 7.70 15.38 8.06
N TRP A 335 8.32 14.43 8.77
CA TRP A 335 8.22 14.25 10.21
C TRP A 335 9.60 14.57 10.78
N LEU A 336 9.69 15.66 11.54
CA LEU A 336 10.96 16.16 12.07
C LEU A 336 11.08 15.76 13.54
N GLU A 337 12.22 15.21 13.89
CA GLU A 337 12.57 14.85 15.26
C GLU A 337 13.22 16.04 15.97
N VAL A 338 12.55 16.51 17.02
CA VAL A 338 12.93 17.70 17.79
C VAL A 338 12.82 17.44 19.29
N THR A 339 13.42 18.29 20.11
CA THR A 339 13.30 18.22 21.57
C THR A 339 12.79 19.53 22.13
N THR A 340 11.67 19.49 22.85
CA THR A 340 11.09 20.64 23.56
C THR A 340 11.29 20.48 25.07
N SER A 341 12.15 21.31 25.69
CA SER A 341 12.37 21.31 27.15
C SER A 341 12.67 19.90 27.71
N SER A 342 13.56 19.17 27.02
CA SER A 342 13.97 17.79 27.32
C SER A 342 12.95 16.69 27.00
N ILE A 343 11.81 17.00 26.38
CA ILE A 343 10.86 16.02 25.87
C ILE A 343 11.11 15.84 24.37
N PRO A 344 11.48 14.64 23.89
CA PRO A 344 11.57 14.35 22.47
C PRO A 344 10.18 14.30 21.83
N GLU A 345 10.03 14.95 20.69
CA GLU A 345 8.78 15.10 19.96
C GLU A 345 9.01 14.88 18.47
N ILE A 346 7.97 14.39 17.79
CA ILE A 346 7.91 14.37 16.33
C ILE A 346 6.90 15.41 15.89
N ILE A 347 7.33 16.33 15.02
CA ILE A 347 6.50 17.41 14.50
C ILE A 347 6.32 17.28 12.98
N SER A 348 5.23 17.84 12.45
CA SER A 348 5.12 18.10 11.01
C SER A 348 5.86 19.37 10.62
N ARG A 349 6.09 19.57 9.31
CA ARG A 349 6.77 20.76 8.77
C ARG A 349 6.08 22.10 9.02
N ASP A 350 4.81 22.09 9.41
CA ASP A 350 4.07 23.28 9.86
C ASP A 350 4.18 23.52 11.39
N GLY A 351 5.00 22.72 12.10
CA GLY A 351 5.29 22.85 13.52
C GLY A 351 4.27 22.20 14.46
N ARG A 352 3.26 21.47 13.95
CA ARG A 352 2.32 20.73 14.81
C ARG A 352 3.00 19.50 15.41
N VAL A 353 2.84 19.28 16.71
CA VAL A 353 3.27 18.06 17.40
C VAL A 353 2.38 16.89 16.96
N LEU A 354 3.00 15.87 16.38
CA LEU A 354 2.36 14.62 15.96
C LEU A 354 2.45 13.57 17.07
N LEU A 355 3.63 13.46 17.69
CA LEU A 355 3.92 12.55 18.80
C LEU A 355 4.79 13.26 19.83
N SER A 356 4.59 12.94 21.12
CA SER A 356 5.36 13.49 22.24
C SER A 356 5.82 12.36 23.15
N GLY A 357 6.99 12.52 23.77
CA GLY A 357 7.61 11.48 24.60
C GLY A 357 8.14 10.30 23.76
N VAL A 358 8.68 10.59 22.58
CA VAL A 358 9.18 9.55 21.65
C VAL A 358 10.55 9.05 22.12
N LEU A 359 10.66 7.76 22.38
CA LEU A 359 11.90 7.10 22.80
C LEU A 359 12.74 6.63 21.61
N ASN A 360 12.07 6.22 20.53
CA ASN A 360 12.70 5.76 19.30
C ASN A 360 11.81 6.10 18.10
N TYR A 361 12.42 6.46 16.98
CA TYR A 361 11.76 6.78 15.72
C TYR A 361 12.58 6.23 14.55
N ARG A 362 11.89 5.61 13.59
CA ARG A 362 12.50 5.16 12.35
C ARG A 362 11.54 5.31 11.18
N ALA A 363 12.03 5.90 10.09
CA ALA A 363 11.32 5.89 8.83
C ALA A 363 11.51 4.54 8.11
N ILE A 364 10.40 3.92 7.70
CA ILE A 364 10.42 2.67 6.91
C ILE A 364 10.39 2.99 5.43
N SER A 365 9.55 3.95 5.06
CA SER A 365 9.41 4.47 3.72
C SER A 365 8.93 5.93 3.78
N PRO A 366 8.75 6.63 2.65
CA PRO A 366 8.12 7.96 2.66
C PRO A 366 6.73 7.97 3.34
N SER A 367 5.95 6.89 3.20
CA SER A 367 4.56 6.78 3.69
C SER A 367 4.44 6.12 5.07
N LEU A 368 5.46 5.39 5.56
CA LEU A 368 5.37 4.59 6.78
C LEU A 368 6.51 4.85 7.76
N LYS A 369 6.15 4.94 9.04
CA LYS A 369 7.05 5.27 10.16
C LYS A 369 6.77 4.35 11.34
N ILE A 370 7.81 3.96 12.09
CA ILE A 370 7.67 3.34 13.42
C ILE A 370 8.11 4.34 14.47
N ALA A 371 7.31 4.49 15.53
CA ALA A 371 7.66 5.30 16.68
C ALA A 371 7.33 4.55 17.98
N THR A 372 8.23 4.64 18.94
CA THR A 372 8.09 4.04 20.27
C THR A 372 7.87 5.16 21.29
N THR A 373 6.74 5.10 22.00
CA THR A 373 6.48 5.95 23.18
C THR A 373 6.47 5.06 24.42
N GLU A 374 5.31 4.52 24.80
CA GLU A 374 5.20 3.40 25.74
C GLU A 374 5.32 2.05 25.02
N GLU A 375 4.75 1.96 23.81
CA GLU A 375 4.81 0.81 22.92
C GLU A 375 5.28 1.25 21.53
N SER A 376 5.90 0.34 20.78
CA SER A 376 6.26 0.56 19.37
C SER A 376 5.03 0.42 18.49
N ASN A 377 4.75 1.43 17.68
CA ASN A 377 3.56 1.50 16.85
C ASN A 377 3.91 1.91 15.42
N LEU A 378 3.15 1.36 14.47
CA LEU A 378 3.25 1.68 13.05
C LEU A 378 2.32 2.85 12.72
N TYR A 379 2.86 3.89 12.10
CA TYR A 379 2.15 5.08 11.68
C TYR A 379 2.24 5.28 10.18
N HIS A 380 1.13 5.72 9.59
CA HIS A 380 1.14 6.28 8.25
C HIS A 380 1.57 7.75 8.30
N ALA A 381 2.21 8.25 7.25
CA ALA A 381 2.77 9.60 7.16
C ALA A 381 1.73 10.72 7.35
N SER A 382 0.44 10.42 7.19
CA SER A 382 -0.67 11.34 7.51
C SER A 382 -1.00 11.45 9.01
N GLY A 383 -0.36 10.65 9.87
CA GLY A 383 -0.43 10.77 11.34
C GLY A 383 -1.28 9.72 12.05
N TYR A 384 -1.98 8.83 11.36
CA TYR A 384 -2.78 7.79 12.03
C TYR A 384 -1.96 6.52 12.33
N LYS A 385 -2.31 5.85 13.42
CA LYS A 385 -1.81 4.51 13.79
C LYS A 385 -2.45 3.46 12.87
N VAL A 386 -1.63 2.65 12.19
CA VAL A 386 -2.08 1.73 11.13
C VAL A 386 -2.79 0.50 11.70
N LEU A 387 -2.23 -0.09 12.76
CA LEU A 387 -2.74 -1.28 13.45
C LEU A 387 -2.90 -0.98 14.94
N ASP A 388 -3.89 -1.60 15.61
CA ASP A 388 -4.10 -1.40 17.05
C ASP A 388 -3.03 -2.09 17.92
N GLN A 389 -2.47 -3.21 17.45
CA GLN A 389 -1.41 -3.94 18.13
C GLN A 389 -0.03 -3.29 17.98
N SER A 390 0.88 -3.61 18.89
CA SER A 390 2.27 -3.14 18.80
C SER A 390 2.97 -3.70 17.56
N VAL A 391 3.88 -2.93 16.99
CA VAL A 391 4.66 -3.30 15.82
C VAL A 391 6.14 -3.10 16.14
N ASP A 392 6.88 -4.21 16.21
CA ASP A 392 8.30 -4.22 16.56
C ASP A 392 9.17 -3.79 15.37
N ASP A 393 8.76 -4.19 14.16
CA ASP A 393 9.43 -3.90 12.88
C ASP A 393 8.40 -3.90 11.73
N ALA A 394 8.70 -3.26 10.61
CA ALA A 394 7.87 -3.25 9.42
C ALA A 394 8.68 -2.98 8.15
N VAL A 395 8.21 -3.51 7.03
CA VAL A 395 8.76 -3.29 5.68
C VAL A 395 7.60 -3.02 4.71
N GLU A 396 7.74 -1.99 3.87
CA GLU A 396 6.78 -1.76 2.77
C GLU A 396 7.12 -2.72 1.61
N LEU A 397 6.14 -3.53 1.23
CA LEU A 397 6.25 -4.50 0.15
C LEU A 397 6.06 -3.82 -1.22
N PRO A 398 6.58 -4.36 -2.34
CA PRO A 398 6.50 -3.75 -3.67
C PRO A 398 5.08 -3.39 -4.16
N ASN A 399 4.06 -4.10 -3.69
CA ASN A 399 2.65 -3.82 -3.99
C ASN A 399 2.01 -2.77 -3.04
N GLY A 400 2.80 -2.19 -2.13
CA GLY A 400 2.40 -1.23 -1.10
C GLY A 400 1.68 -1.85 0.11
N TRP A 401 1.66 -3.18 0.24
CA TRP A 401 1.33 -3.82 1.51
C TRP A 401 2.46 -3.64 2.51
N ILE A 402 2.20 -4.00 3.76
CA ILE A 402 3.13 -3.82 4.87
C ILE A 402 3.35 -5.18 5.49
N SER A 403 4.58 -5.69 5.41
CA SER A 403 5.03 -6.76 6.28
C SER A 403 5.30 -6.15 7.65
N PHE A 404 4.72 -6.68 8.72
CA PHE A 404 4.87 -6.14 10.07
C PHE A 404 5.20 -7.25 11.06
N LYS A 405 6.09 -6.95 12.01
CA LYS A 405 6.56 -7.88 13.03
C LYS A 405 5.87 -7.61 14.36
N HIS A 406 5.32 -8.65 14.98
CA HIS A 406 4.75 -8.60 16.32
C HIS A 406 5.15 -9.85 17.10
N ARG A 407 5.87 -9.68 18.21
CA ARG A 407 6.33 -10.80 19.07
C ARG A 407 7.10 -11.85 18.26
N TYR A 408 8.12 -11.40 17.54
CA TYR A 408 9.05 -12.20 16.72
C TYR A 408 8.53 -12.71 15.37
N ASN A 409 7.22 -12.78 15.16
CA ASN A 409 6.66 -13.27 13.90
C ASN A 409 6.19 -12.12 13.01
N TRP A 410 6.24 -12.35 11.71
CA TRP A 410 5.78 -11.44 10.67
C TRP A 410 4.37 -11.79 10.20
N GLY A 411 3.61 -10.74 9.90
CA GLY A 411 2.31 -10.79 9.24
C GLY A 411 2.23 -9.74 8.14
N ILE A 412 1.11 -9.68 7.43
CA ILE A 412 0.89 -8.72 6.34
C ILE A 412 -0.35 -7.90 6.65
N CYS A 413 -0.28 -6.58 6.50
CA CYS A 413 -1.44 -5.71 6.52
C CYS A 413 -1.45 -4.70 5.38
N THR A 414 -2.59 -4.06 5.15
CA THR A 414 -2.72 -2.93 4.23
C THR A 414 -2.42 -1.61 4.93
N PRO A 415 -2.08 -0.53 4.21
CA PRO A 415 -2.02 0.82 4.78
C PRO A 415 -3.34 1.30 5.40
N SER A 416 -4.47 0.73 4.97
CA SER A 416 -5.78 0.97 5.59
C SER A 416 -5.97 0.30 6.96
N GLY A 417 -5.05 -0.58 7.38
CA GLY A 417 -5.07 -1.28 8.67
C GLY A 417 -5.71 -2.67 8.65
N LYS A 418 -6.07 -3.19 7.47
CA LYS A 418 -6.61 -4.55 7.34
C LYS A 418 -5.47 -5.56 7.46
N VAL A 419 -5.54 -6.47 8.43
CA VAL A 419 -4.63 -7.62 8.50
C VAL A 419 -5.03 -8.63 7.42
N ILE A 420 -4.08 -8.94 6.53
CA ILE A 420 -4.21 -9.94 5.46
C ILE A 420 -3.69 -11.29 5.96
N LEU A 421 -2.57 -11.27 6.66
CA LEU A 421 -1.93 -12.42 7.29
C LEU A 421 -1.57 -12.04 8.73
N GLU A 422 -2.04 -12.82 9.70
CA GLU A 422 -1.67 -12.66 11.10
C GLU A 422 -0.16 -12.92 11.31
N PRO A 423 0.48 -12.38 12.36
CA PRO A 423 1.91 -12.54 12.59
C PRO A 423 2.25 -13.98 13.02
N VAL A 424 2.46 -14.86 12.04
CA VAL A 424 2.61 -16.32 12.25
C VAL A 424 3.75 -16.96 11.47
N VAL A 425 4.49 -16.18 10.69
CA VAL A 425 5.62 -16.63 9.84
C VAL A 425 6.91 -15.94 10.26
N ASP A 426 8.05 -16.54 9.94
CA ASP A 426 9.38 -16.07 10.34
C ASP A 426 9.93 -15.01 9.39
N GLN A 427 9.56 -15.08 8.10
CA GLN A 427 9.95 -14.12 7.07
C GLN A 427 8.90 -14.04 5.95
N ILE A 428 8.88 -12.90 5.25
CA ILE A 428 7.98 -12.61 4.13
C ILE A 428 8.75 -11.87 3.05
N ASP A 429 8.73 -12.39 1.83
CA ASP A 429 9.30 -11.75 0.66
C ASP A 429 8.30 -11.71 -0.51
N ILE A 430 8.45 -10.70 -1.38
CA ILE A 430 7.73 -10.62 -2.66
C ILE A 430 8.76 -10.66 -3.78
N VAL A 431 8.65 -11.69 -4.62
CA VAL A 431 9.59 -11.95 -5.71
C VAL A 431 8.78 -12.17 -6.99
N GLY A 432 8.91 -11.25 -7.95
CA GLY A 432 8.05 -11.22 -9.14
C GLY A 432 6.55 -11.11 -8.74
N PRO A 433 5.66 -11.96 -9.28
CA PRO A 433 4.25 -12.00 -8.90
C PRO A 433 3.97 -12.81 -7.61
N PHE A 434 4.99 -13.43 -7.03
CA PHE A 434 4.85 -14.39 -5.93
C PHE A 434 5.07 -13.72 -4.57
N VAL A 435 4.41 -14.26 -3.55
CA VAL A 435 4.65 -13.97 -2.14
C VAL A 435 5.20 -15.25 -1.52
N VAL A 436 6.40 -15.17 -0.97
CA VAL A 436 7.08 -16.28 -0.30
C VAL A 436 6.98 -16.05 1.20
N LEU A 437 6.50 -17.06 1.92
CA LEU A 437 6.30 -17.03 3.36
C LEU A 437 7.13 -18.14 3.98
N GLU A 438 8.00 -17.81 4.92
CA GLU A 438 8.87 -18.79 5.58
C GLU A 438 8.37 -19.10 6.99
N LYS A 439 8.38 -20.37 7.36
CA LYS A 439 8.08 -20.82 8.73
C LYS A 439 8.80 -22.11 9.04
N ASP A 440 9.56 -22.13 10.13
CA ASP A 440 10.31 -23.30 10.60
C ASP A 440 11.19 -23.91 9.48
N ASP A 441 11.96 -23.07 8.77
CA ASP A 441 12.83 -23.40 7.62
C ASP A 441 12.09 -23.95 6.37
N LEU A 442 10.75 -23.91 6.35
CA LEU A 442 9.93 -24.28 5.20
C LEU A 442 9.23 -23.07 4.58
N LEU A 443 8.93 -23.16 3.30
CA LEU A 443 8.40 -22.07 2.50
C LEU A 443 7.01 -22.42 1.95
N ALA A 444 6.10 -21.45 2.05
CA ALA A 444 4.83 -21.45 1.35
C ALA A 444 4.84 -20.39 0.25
N ILE A 445 4.45 -20.77 -0.96
CA ILE A 445 4.39 -19.87 -2.11
C ILE A 445 2.94 -19.55 -2.46
N THR A 446 2.63 -18.26 -2.53
CA THR A 446 1.32 -17.74 -2.93
C THR A 446 1.47 -16.55 -3.88
N THR A 447 0.37 -15.87 -4.19
CA THR A 447 0.36 -14.63 -4.97
C THR A 447 -0.41 -13.55 -4.23
N VAL A 448 -0.12 -12.29 -4.57
CA VAL A 448 -0.86 -11.13 -4.03
C VAL A 448 -2.38 -11.30 -4.24
N GLU A 449 -2.80 -11.85 -5.38
CA GLU A 449 -4.23 -12.04 -5.69
C GLU A 449 -4.89 -13.10 -4.80
N LYS A 450 -4.27 -14.28 -4.64
CA LYS A 450 -4.83 -15.36 -3.81
C LYS A 450 -4.85 -14.97 -2.33
N LEU A 451 -3.77 -14.35 -1.84
CA LEU A 451 -3.67 -13.93 -0.44
C LEU A 451 -4.61 -12.78 -0.11
N GLY A 452 -4.71 -11.76 -0.97
CA GLY A 452 -5.57 -10.59 -0.76
C GLY A 452 -7.07 -10.91 -0.78
N ASN A 453 -7.47 -11.92 -1.58
CA ASN A 453 -8.84 -12.41 -1.63
C ASN A 453 -9.18 -13.42 -0.52
N GLY A 454 -8.19 -13.90 0.25
CA GLY A 454 -8.40 -14.89 1.31
C GLY A 454 -8.85 -16.26 0.82
N THR A 455 -8.46 -16.64 -0.41
CA THR A 455 -8.96 -17.86 -1.08
C THR A 455 -8.05 -19.07 -0.94
N GLN A 456 -6.88 -18.95 -0.29
CA GLN A 456 -5.87 -20.00 -0.21
C GLN A 456 -5.58 -20.46 1.22
N THR A 457 -5.37 -21.76 1.38
CA THR A 457 -4.74 -22.34 2.57
C THR A 457 -3.23 -22.41 2.33
N LEU A 458 -2.42 -21.90 3.25
CA LEU A 458 -0.97 -21.91 3.14
C LEU A 458 -0.43 -23.31 3.43
N GLN A 459 0.42 -23.82 2.53
CA GLN A 459 1.13 -25.08 2.66
C GLN A 459 2.62 -24.79 2.54
N PHE A 460 3.39 -25.22 3.54
CA PHE A 460 4.83 -24.98 3.64
C PHE A 460 5.55 -26.23 3.16
N ASP A 461 5.69 -26.36 1.84
CA ASP A 461 6.07 -27.60 1.16
C ASP A 461 7.48 -27.56 0.54
N TYR A 462 8.19 -26.42 0.66
CA TYR A 462 9.46 -26.17 -0.02
C TYR A 462 10.54 -25.73 0.98
N ASP A 463 11.82 -25.90 0.67
CA ASP A 463 12.96 -25.42 1.47
C ASP A 463 13.80 -24.34 0.76
N ASP A 464 13.72 -24.25 -0.56
CA ASP A 464 14.35 -23.19 -1.36
C ASP A 464 13.50 -22.82 -2.59
N TYR A 465 13.84 -21.71 -3.26
CA TYR A 465 13.19 -21.23 -4.48
C TYR A 465 14.09 -20.35 -5.36
N GLU A 466 13.78 -20.31 -6.66
CA GLU A 466 14.41 -19.39 -7.63
C GLU A 466 13.37 -18.79 -8.58
N LEU A 467 13.45 -17.46 -8.81
CA LEU A 467 12.61 -16.78 -9.79
C LEU A 467 13.23 -16.87 -11.19
N ILE A 468 12.48 -17.44 -12.12
CA ILE A 468 12.91 -17.63 -13.51
C ILE A 468 12.03 -16.78 -14.44
N GLN A 469 12.66 -16.01 -15.34
CA GLN A 469 11.99 -15.20 -16.37
C GLN A 469 10.86 -14.28 -15.82
N ASP A 470 11.04 -13.73 -14.61
CA ASP A 470 10.11 -12.86 -13.88
C ASP A 470 8.70 -13.41 -13.58
N THR A 471 8.38 -14.62 -14.04
CA THR A 471 6.99 -15.14 -14.07
C THR A 471 6.86 -16.60 -13.67
N LEU A 472 7.98 -17.31 -13.58
CA LEU A 472 8.06 -18.71 -13.19
C LEU A 472 8.79 -18.82 -11.85
N MET A 473 8.36 -19.76 -11.03
CA MET A 473 8.97 -20.04 -9.75
C MET A 473 9.47 -21.48 -9.75
N GLN A 474 10.78 -21.67 -9.74
CA GLN A 474 11.39 -22.96 -9.47
C GLN A 474 11.41 -23.16 -7.95
N VAL A 475 10.97 -24.33 -7.50
CA VAL A 475 10.79 -24.67 -6.09
C VAL A 475 11.53 -25.95 -5.76
N PHE A 476 12.09 -26.00 -4.55
CA PHE A 476 12.95 -27.09 -4.11
C PHE A 476 12.40 -27.71 -2.82
N TYR A 477 12.61 -29.02 -2.66
CA TYR A 477 12.44 -29.71 -1.38
C TYR A 477 13.39 -30.90 -1.33
N GLU A 478 14.42 -30.85 -0.48
CA GLU A 478 15.51 -31.81 -0.44
C GLU A 478 16.19 -31.97 -1.82
N GLU A 479 16.03 -33.13 -2.47
CA GLU A 479 16.60 -33.44 -3.80
C GLU A 479 15.56 -33.29 -4.92
N LYS A 480 14.42 -32.65 -4.63
CA LYS A 480 13.32 -32.49 -5.58
C LYS A 480 13.24 -31.07 -6.08
N GLU A 481 12.94 -30.96 -7.37
CA GLU A 481 12.73 -29.69 -8.04
C GLU A 481 11.43 -29.69 -8.83
N GLY A 482 10.75 -28.55 -8.85
CA GLY A 482 9.54 -28.33 -9.63
C GLY A 482 9.46 -26.88 -10.11
N VAL A 483 8.54 -26.61 -11.03
CA VAL A 483 8.33 -25.26 -11.59
C VAL A 483 6.85 -24.91 -11.58
N LEU A 484 6.53 -23.79 -10.97
CA LEU A 484 5.20 -23.21 -10.89
C LEU A 484 5.08 -22.02 -11.85
N ASP A 485 3.91 -21.88 -12.48
CA ASP A 485 3.56 -20.65 -13.19
C ASP A 485 3.01 -19.57 -12.23
N SER A 486 2.74 -18.37 -12.76
CA SER A 486 2.14 -17.26 -12.00
C SER A 486 0.75 -17.55 -11.39
N LYS A 487 0.08 -18.65 -11.77
CA LYS A 487 -1.20 -19.11 -11.17
C LYS A 487 -0.99 -20.16 -10.09
N LEU A 488 0.27 -20.54 -9.82
CA LEU A 488 0.69 -21.63 -8.94
C LEU A 488 0.31 -23.02 -9.48
N ASP A 489 0.16 -23.17 -10.79
CA ASP A 489 -0.01 -24.46 -11.43
C ASP A 489 1.39 -25.03 -11.76
N TYR A 490 1.62 -26.32 -11.48
CA TYR A 490 2.87 -26.99 -11.83
C TYR A 490 3.00 -27.13 -13.36
N LEU A 491 4.02 -26.50 -13.94
CA LEU A 491 4.49 -26.77 -15.31
C LEU A 491 5.44 -27.96 -15.32
N VAL A 492 6.25 -28.08 -14.26
CA VAL A 492 7.10 -29.25 -13.99
C VAL A 492 6.79 -29.71 -12.56
N PRO A 493 6.32 -30.95 -12.35
CA PRO A 493 5.94 -31.42 -11.01
C PRO A 493 7.17 -31.52 -10.09
N LEU A 494 6.96 -31.30 -8.79
CA LEU A 494 8.00 -31.46 -7.76
C LEU A 494 8.38 -32.95 -7.59
N GLU A 495 9.50 -33.35 -8.19
CA GLU A 495 10.02 -34.73 -8.22
C GLU A 495 11.54 -34.74 -8.06
N GLU A 496 12.15 -35.91 -7.82
CA GLU A 496 13.62 -36.07 -7.80
C GLU A 496 14.18 -35.88 -9.21
N GLN A 497 14.64 -34.66 -9.51
CA GLN A 497 15.19 -34.21 -10.80
C GLN A 497 15.90 -32.87 -10.61
N GLU A 498 16.77 -32.49 -11.54
CA GLU A 498 17.26 -31.12 -11.68
C GLU A 498 16.58 -30.46 -12.89
N VAL A 499 16.08 -29.23 -12.73
CA VAL A 499 15.37 -28.50 -13.79
C VAL A 499 16.23 -27.38 -14.33
N TYR A 500 16.46 -27.41 -15.65
CA TYR A 500 17.25 -26.41 -16.35
C TYR A 500 16.37 -25.63 -17.33
N ILE A 501 16.28 -24.31 -17.13
CA ILE A 501 15.52 -23.39 -17.98
C ILE A 501 16.48 -22.37 -18.60
N SER A 502 16.74 -22.48 -19.90
CA SER A 502 17.57 -21.52 -20.66
C SER A 502 16.87 -21.11 -21.96
N GLY A 503 16.27 -19.92 -21.96
CA GLY A 503 15.48 -19.43 -23.10
C GLY A 503 14.41 -20.44 -23.51
N SER A 504 14.43 -20.86 -24.78
CA SER A 504 13.47 -21.83 -25.34
C SER A 504 13.85 -23.30 -25.18
N PHE A 505 14.94 -23.61 -24.45
CA PHE A 505 15.36 -24.98 -24.20
C PHE A 505 15.23 -25.31 -22.72
N TRP A 506 14.20 -26.09 -22.41
CA TRP A 506 13.92 -26.58 -21.06
C TRP A 506 14.19 -28.08 -21.03
N TYR A 507 14.92 -28.55 -20.02
CA TYR A 507 15.20 -29.96 -19.85
C TYR A 507 15.31 -30.35 -18.38
N LEU A 508 15.13 -31.64 -18.13
CA LEU A 508 15.20 -32.28 -16.82
C LEU A 508 16.40 -33.23 -16.81
N ASP A 509 17.25 -33.15 -15.79
CA ASP A 509 18.24 -34.19 -15.48
C ASP A 509 17.66 -35.12 -14.40
N ARG A 510 17.52 -36.41 -14.74
CA ARG A 510 16.99 -37.43 -13.82
C ARG A 510 18.07 -38.45 -13.42
N LYS A 511 19.35 -38.02 -13.36
CA LYS A 511 20.56 -38.79 -13.00
C LYS A 511 20.94 -39.89 -14.00
N GLU A 512 19.97 -40.68 -14.48
CA GLU A 512 20.22 -41.75 -15.47
C GLU A 512 19.99 -41.30 -16.92
N PHE A 513 19.15 -40.29 -17.12
CA PHE A 513 18.78 -39.78 -18.43
C PHE A 513 18.29 -38.33 -18.33
N PHE A 514 18.21 -37.67 -19.48
CA PHE A 514 17.64 -36.35 -19.67
C PHE A 514 16.30 -36.42 -20.40
N GLN A 515 15.39 -35.49 -20.11
CA GLN A 515 14.13 -35.31 -20.84
C GLN A 515 13.93 -33.85 -21.24
N MET A 516 13.27 -33.62 -22.37
CA MET A 516 12.91 -32.27 -22.82
C MET A 516 11.56 -31.86 -22.27
N VAL A 517 11.39 -30.57 -21.99
CA VAL A 517 10.10 -29.95 -21.69
C VAL A 517 9.73 -29.01 -22.83
N LYS A 518 8.52 -29.14 -23.37
CA LYS A 518 7.98 -28.19 -24.34
C LYS A 518 7.49 -26.94 -23.61
N GLU A 519 8.13 -25.82 -23.89
CA GLU A 519 7.84 -24.52 -23.26
C GLU A 519 6.39 -24.06 -23.48
N ASP A 520 5.84 -24.22 -24.68
CA ASP A 520 4.52 -23.72 -25.07
C ASP A 520 3.34 -24.56 -24.54
N GLU A 521 3.58 -25.85 -24.32
CA GLU A 521 2.57 -26.82 -23.87
C GLU A 521 2.75 -27.22 -22.41
N ALA A 522 3.84 -26.80 -21.75
CA ALA A 522 4.26 -27.29 -20.44
C ALA A 522 4.24 -28.82 -20.35
N GLU A 523 4.64 -29.47 -21.43
CA GLU A 523 4.55 -30.92 -21.60
C GLU A 523 5.96 -31.53 -21.54
N ILE A 524 6.16 -32.46 -20.61
CA ILE A 524 7.36 -33.28 -20.56
C ILE A 524 7.31 -34.28 -21.72
N VAL A 525 8.31 -34.24 -22.58
CA VAL A 525 8.40 -35.14 -23.74
C VAL A 525 8.75 -36.55 -23.25
N ASP A 526 7.92 -37.53 -23.62
CA ASP A 526 8.12 -38.96 -23.34
C ASP A 526 9.26 -39.56 -24.22
N GLN A 527 10.46 -39.00 -24.09
CA GLN A 527 11.67 -39.44 -24.76
C GLN A 527 12.88 -39.17 -23.87
N GLU A 528 13.58 -40.24 -23.51
CA GLU A 528 14.82 -40.20 -22.72
C GLU A 528 16.06 -40.04 -23.60
N PHE A 529 17.05 -39.31 -23.08
CA PHE A 529 18.35 -39.03 -23.70
C PHE A 529 19.50 -39.37 -22.73
N GLU A 530 20.62 -39.88 -23.24
CA GLU A 530 21.79 -40.28 -22.45
C GLU A 530 22.67 -39.09 -22.02
N SER A 531 22.71 -38.03 -22.82
CA SER A 531 23.52 -36.83 -22.54
C SER A 531 23.01 -35.61 -23.31
N ILE A 532 23.30 -34.43 -22.79
CA ILE A 532 22.93 -33.14 -23.37
C ILE A 532 24.13 -32.19 -23.39
N GLU A 533 24.27 -31.38 -24.44
CA GLU A 533 25.08 -30.16 -24.44
C GLU A 533 24.17 -29.00 -24.87
N VAL A 534 24.25 -27.85 -24.18
CA VAL A 534 23.44 -26.67 -24.49
C VAL A 534 24.27 -25.40 -24.39
N ASN A 535 24.03 -24.45 -25.29
CA ASN A 535 24.49 -23.06 -25.18
C ASN A 535 23.44 -22.11 -25.78
N GLU A 536 23.75 -20.81 -25.86
CA GLU A 536 22.82 -19.79 -26.37
C GLU A 536 22.37 -19.98 -27.82
N GLY A 537 23.07 -20.80 -28.59
CA GLY A 537 22.73 -21.08 -29.98
C GLY A 537 22.18 -22.47 -30.25
N TRP A 538 22.63 -23.47 -29.49
CA TRP A 538 22.50 -24.86 -29.88
C TRP A 538 22.07 -25.73 -28.73
N LEU A 539 21.40 -26.82 -29.08
CA LEU A 539 21.06 -27.92 -28.19
C LEU A 539 21.45 -29.23 -28.88
N ALA A 540 22.34 -29.99 -28.26
CA ALA A 540 22.74 -31.31 -28.70
C ALA A 540 22.23 -32.37 -27.71
N LEU A 541 21.55 -33.39 -28.22
CA LEU A 541 20.91 -34.45 -27.44
C LEU A 541 21.43 -35.80 -27.93
N LYS A 542 21.87 -36.67 -27.02
CA LYS A 542 22.36 -38.01 -27.36
C LYS A 542 21.33 -39.08 -26.97
N LYS A 543 21.05 -40.01 -27.87
CA LYS A 543 20.33 -41.25 -27.55
C LYS A 543 21.17 -42.44 -28.00
N GLU A 544 20.98 -42.92 -29.22
CA GLU A 544 21.93 -43.82 -29.88
C GLU A 544 22.98 -43.00 -30.64
N ASP A 545 22.49 -42.12 -31.52
CA ASP A 545 23.28 -41.09 -32.20
C ASP A 545 22.96 -39.70 -31.61
N TRP A 546 23.80 -38.72 -31.92
CA TRP A 546 23.56 -37.32 -31.59
C TRP A 546 22.48 -36.69 -32.48
N ILE A 547 21.68 -35.84 -31.86
CA ILE A 547 20.68 -34.96 -32.47
C ILE A 547 21.11 -33.52 -32.16
N LEU A 548 21.14 -32.67 -33.18
CA LEU A 548 21.47 -31.25 -33.05
C LEU A 548 20.26 -30.39 -33.44
N LEU A 549 19.94 -29.43 -32.58
CA LEU A 549 18.88 -28.44 -32.71
C LEU A 549 19.49 -27.03 -32.67
N SER A 550 18.97 -26.16 -33.55
CA SER A 550 19.32 -24.74 -33.61
C SER A 550 18.28 -23.93 -32.85
N ARG A 551 18.74 -22.99 -32.02
CA ARG A 551 17.89 -22.01 -31.32
C ARG A 551 17.40 -20.91 -32.27
N LEU A 552 18.12 -20.67 -33.38
CA LEU A 552 17.78 -19.63 -34.36
C LEU A 552 16.55 -20.02 -35.18
N PRO A 553 15.43 -19.26 -35.13
CA PRO A 553 14.27 -19.53 -35.96
C PRO A 553 14.62 -19.48 -37.46
N GLY A 554 14.32 -20.56 -38.19
CA GLY A 554 14.67 -20.69 -39.61
C GLY A 554 16.14 -21.04 -39.90
N GLY A 555 16.94 -21.27 -38.85
CA GLY A 555 18.32 -21.77 -38.89
C GLY A 555 18.43 -23.23 -39.34
N VAL A 556 19.38 -23.96 -38.80
CA VAL A 556 19.60 -25.38 -39.16
C VAL A 556 18.39 -26.22 -38.74
N MET A 557 17.82 -26.95 -39.71
CA MET A 557 16.76 -27.94 -39.43
C MET A 557 17.31 -29.06 -38.54
N PRO A 558 16.49 -29.66 -37.64
CA PRO A 558 16.93 -30.73 -36.74
C PRO A 558 17.76 -31.81 -37.44
N MET A 559 19.01 -31.97 -37.04
CA MET A 559 19.93 -32.96 -37.61
C MET A 559 19.98 -34.19 -36.71
N LYS A 560 19.75 -35.38 -37.27
CA LYS A 560 19.78 -36.67 -36.55
C LYS A 560 20.84 -37.60 -37.13
N GLY A 561 21.31 -38.54 -36.31
CA GLY A 561 22.28 -39.55 -36.75
C GLY A 561 23.68 -38.97 -36.92
N LEU A 562 24.13 -38.15 -35.96
CA LEU A 562 25.48 -37.60 -35.88
C LEU A 562 26.32 -38.49 -34.94
N ASP A 563 27.57 -38.77 -35.30
CA ASP A 563 28.46 -39.62 -34.48
C ASP A 563 29.05 -38.82 -33.30
N SER A 564 29.34 -37.53 -33.51
CA SER A 564 29.86 -36.63 -32.49
C SER A 564 29.39 -35.20 -32.75
N VAL A 565 29.13 -34.47 -31.67
CA VAL A 565 28.78 -33.05 -31.65
C VAL A 565 29.57 -32.40 -30.52
N LYS A 566 30.06 -31.19 -30.75
CA LYS A 566 30.63 -30.34 -29.70
C LYS A 566 30.24 -28.90 -29.96
N LEU A 567 29.50 -28.31 -29.02
CA LEU A 567 29.09 -26.91 -29.12
C LEU A 567 30.30 -26.00 -28.88
N LEU A 568 30.51 -25.00 -29.74
CA LEU A 568 31.64 -24.08 -29.62
C LEU A 568 31.19 -22.74 -29.03
N ASN A 569 30.21 -22.11 -29.67
CA ASN A 569 29.56 -20.87 -29.24
C ASN A 569 28.16 -20.76 -29.84
N GLU A 570 27.51 -19.62 -29.70
CA GLU A 570 26.12 -19.40 -30.13
C GLU A 570 25.91 -19.49 -31.64
N PHE A 571 26.95 -19.32 -32.47
CA PHE A 571 26.80 -19.36 -33.93
C PHE A 571 27.41 -20.59 -34.61
N ALA A 572 28.30 -21.34 -33.96
CA ALA A 572 28.91 -22.51 -34.57
C ALA A 572 29.04 -23.72 -33.64
N THR A 573 29.01 -24.89 -34.26
CA THR A 573 29.21 -26.18 -33.60
C THR A 573 30.05 -27.10 -34.48
N PHE A 574 30.84 -27.94 -33.84
CA PHE A 574 31.52 -29.06 -34.49
C PHE A 574 30.53 -30.21 -34.66
N ILE A 575 30.52 -30.85 -35.84
CA ILE A 575 29.73 -32.05 -36.12
C ILE A 575 30.56 -33.10 -36.86
N GLN A 576 30.31 -34.37 -36.55
CA GLN A 576 30.87 -35.52 -37.29
C GLN A 576 29.76 -36.48 -37.72
N LYS A 577 29.82 -36.94 -38.98
CA LYS A 577 28.96 -38.00 -39.51
C LYS A 577 29.71 -38.86 -40.54
N GLY A 578 29.92 -40.13 -40.23
CA GLY A 578 30.87 -40.99 -40.93
C GLY A 578 32.27 -40.37 -40.95
N ASP A 579 32.87 -40.32 -42.13
CA ASP A 579 34.20 -39.74 -42.35
C ASP A 579 34.19 -38.22 -42.54
N THR A 580 33.02 -37.57 -42.43
CA THR A 580 32.88 -36.11 -42.62
C THR A 580 32.91 -35.39 -41.28
N ILE A 581 33.78 -34.38 -41.19
CA ILE A 581 33.95 -33.50 -40.02
C ILE A 581 33.78 -32.06 -40.51
N ASP A 582 32.79 -31.35 -39.97
CA ASP A 582 32.47 -29.98 -40.36
C ASP A 582 32.32 -29.08 -39.13
N LEU A 583 32.67 -27.80 -39.27
CA LEU A 583 32.03 -26.74 -38.50
C LEU A 583 30.72 -26.38 -39.18
N LEU A 584 29.62 -26.43 -38.44
CA LEU A 584 28.30 -26.04 -38.88
C LEU A 584 27.91 -24.72 -38.20
N PHE A 585 27.45 -23.76 -39.01
CA PHE A 585 26.98 -22.46 -38.54
C PHE A 585 25.45 -22.39 -38.52
N GLN A 586 24.88 -21.50 -37.70
CA GLN A 586 23.43 -21.30 -37.54
C GLN A 586 22.72 -21.01 -38.88
N HIS A 587 23.42 -20.30 -39.78
CA HIS A 587 22.91 -19.91 -41.09
C HIS A 587 23.12 -20.99 -42.19
N LYS A 588 23.52 -22.21 -41.79
CA LYS A 588 23.66 -23.45 -42.60
C LYS A 588 24.96 -23.58 -43.37
N GLU A 589 25.87 -22.61 -43.28
CA GLU A 589 27.22 -22.70 -43.82
C GLU A 589 28.00 -23.83 -43.14
N ARG A 590 28.86 -24.48 -43.92
CA ARG A 590 29.73 -25.54 -43.44
C ARG A 590 31.17 -25.27 -43.83
N VAL A 591 32.07 -25.44 -42.87
CA VAL A 591 33.52 -25.38 -43.10
C VAL A 591 34.10 -26.78 -42.83
N PRO A 592 34.57 -27.49 -43.87
CA PRO A 592 35.19 -28.79 -43.70
C PRO A 592 36.43 -28.70 -42.82
N LEU A 593 36.60 -29.67 -41.92
CA LEU A 593 37.75 -29.81 -41.05
C LEU A 593 38.50 -31.11 -41.33
N THR A 594 39.76 -31.14 -40.90
CA THR A 594 40.55 -32.37 -40.78
C THR A 594 40.77 -32.73 -39.30
N PRO A 595 41.08 -33.99 -38.96
CA PRO A 595 41.32 -34.39 -37.57
C PRO A 595 42.47 -33.65 -36.86
N ASN A 596 43.37 -33.00 -37.60
CA ASN A 596 44.50 -32.26 -37.05
C ASN A 596 44.18 -30.78 -36.76
N ASN A 597 43.00 -30.29 -37.16
CA ASN A 597 42.66 -28.89 -36.95
C ASN A 597 42.31 -28.62 -35.48
N GLU A 598 42.97 -27.62 -34.90
CA GLU A 598 42.66 -27.12 -33.57
C GLU A 598 41.68 -25.94 -33.68
N LEU A 599 40.70 -25.88 -32.78
CA LEU A 599 39.64 -24.87 -32.79
C LEU A 599 39.74 -24.01 -31.54
N SER A 600 39.72 -22.69 -31.71
CA SER A 600 39.64 -21.73 -30.60
C SER A 600 38.52 -20.73 -30.85
N VAL A 601 37.82 -20.37 -29.77
CA VAL A 601 36.77 -19.35 -29.77
C VAL A 601 37.32 -18.11 -29.10
N PHE A 602 37.20 -16.97 -29.77
CA PHE A 602 37.56 -15.66 -29.22
C PHE A 602 36.29 -14.91 -28.87
N THR A 603 36.13 -14.56 -27.60
CA THR A 603 35.05 -13.73 -27.07
C THR A 603 35.60 -12.72 -26.08
N ARG A 604 34.83 -11.67 -25.81
CA ARG A 604 35.12 -10.72 -24.72
C ARG A 604 33.91 -10.66 -23.78
N PRO A 605 34.12 -10.67 -22.45
CA PRO A 605 33.01 -10.48 -21.51
C PRO A 605 32.22 -9.21 -21.83
N GLY A 606 30.90 -9.35 -21.92
CA GLY A 606 29.98 -8.24 -22.25
C GLY A 606 29.95 -7.82 -23.74
N SER A 607 30.68 -8.50 -24.62
CA SER A 607 30.59 -8.30 -26.07
C SER A 607 29.71 -9.37 -26.71
N GLU A 608 28.87 -8.96 -27.67
CA GLU A 608 28.14 -9.87 -28.56
C GLU A 608 29.02 -10.38 -29.71
N THR A 609 30.28 -9.95 -29.77
CA THR A 609 31.21 -10.35 -30.82
C THR A 609 31.94 -11.62 -30.42
N SER A 610 31.84 -12.64 -31.27
CA SER A 610 32.72 -13.79 -31.19
C SER A 610 33.32 -14.15 -32.55
N TYR A 611 34.51 -14.72 -32.50
CA TYR A 611 35.23 -15.23 -33.67
C TYR A 611 35.69 -16.66 -33.43
N LEU A 612 35.92 -17.39 -34.52
CA LEU A 612 36.51 -18.72 -34.48
C LEU A 612 37.84 -18.71 -35.21
N SER A 613 38.85 -19.37 -34.65
CA SER A 613 40.03 -19.76 -35.41
C SER A 613 40.07 -21.25 -35.65
N ILE A 614 40.41 -21.61 -36.88
CA ILE A 614 40.81 -22.94 -37.29
C ILE A 614 42.33 -22.91 -37.45
N GLN A 615 43.04 -23.71 -36.67
CA GLN A 615 44.50 -23.76 -36.65
C GLN A 615 44.99 -25.06 -37.30
N ASP A 616 46.01 -24.95 -38.14
CA ASP A 616 46.77 -26.09 -38.71
C ASP A 616 48.26 -25.83 -38.49
N GLY A 617 48.86 -26.50 -37.50
CA GLY A 617 50.20 -26.16 -37.02
C GLY A 617 50.23 -24.74 -36.41
N ASN A 618 51.03 -23.82 -36.96
CA ASN A 618 51.09 -22.41 -36.53
C ASN A 618 50.24 -21.48 -37.40
N GLU A 619 49.58 -21.98 -38.44
CA GLU A 619 48.77 -21.17 -39.33
C GLU A 619 47.36 -21.00 -38.75
N TYR A 620 47.00 -19.77 -38.42
CA TYR A 620 45.68 -19.39 -37.96
C TYR A 620 44.80 -18.97 -39.14
N LYS A 621 43.61 -19.55 -39.21
CA LYS A 621 42.51 -19.10 -40.05
C LYS A 621 41.39 -18.55 -39.20
N LEU A 622 41.28 -17.22 -39.13
CA LEU A 622 40.24 -16.55 -38.37
C LEU A 622 39.00 -16.31 -39.25
N ILE A 623 37.84 -16.71 -38.74
CA ILE A 623 36.54 -16.55 -39.40
C ILE A 623 35.51 -15.86 -38.50
N ASP A 624 34.54 -15.20 -39.11
CA ASP A 624 33.41 -14.58 -38.42
C ASP A 624 32.25 -15.56 -38.18
N GLN A 625 31.17 -15.06 -37.57
CA GLN A 625 29.94 -15.80 -37.27
C GLN A 625 29.16 -16.29 -38.50
N TYR A 626 29.54 -15.88 -39.71
CA TYR A 626 28.94 -16.29 -40.98
C TYR A 626 29.90 -17.17 -41.79
N ALA A 627 30.96 -17.69 -41.16
CA ALA A 627 32.03 -18.46 -41.79
C ALA A 627 32.85 -17.68 -42.83
N ASN A 628 32.79 -16.35 -42.86
CA ASN A 628 33.65 -15.55 -43.74
C ASN A 628 35.08 -15.53 -43.22
N LEU A 629 36.04 -15.69 -44.13
CA LEU A 629 37.45 -15.52 -43.82
C LEU A 629 37.77 -14.06 -43.54
N LEU A 630 38.28 -13.78 -42.34
CA LEU A 630 38.76 -12.46 -41.95
C LEU A 630 40.23 -12.29 -42.34
N PHE A 631 41.11 -13.15 -41.80
CA PHE A 631 42.51 -13.18 -42.19
C PHE A 631 43.18 -14.54 -41.91
N LEU A 632 44.34 -14.73 -42.55
CA LEU A 632 45.27 -15.83 -42.33
C LEU A 632 46.58 -15.29 -41.76
N GLY A 633 47.25 -16.04 -40.90
CA GLY A 633 48.60 -15.69 -40.48
C GLY A 633 49.31 -16.73 -39.63
N ASP A 634 50.64 -16.69 -39.68
CA ASP A 634 51.55 -17.45 -38.82
C ASP A 634 51.85 -16.60 -37.58
N PHE A 635 51.31 -16.99 -36.43
CA PHE A 635 51.39 -16.23 -35.18
C PHE A 635 51.90 -17.11 -34.04
N ASP A 636 52.71 -16.53 -33.16
CA ASP A 636 53.10 -17.18 -31.91
C ASP A 636 51.93 -17.18 -30.91
N ASP A 637 51.06 -16.17 -30.99
CA ASP A 637 49.91 -15.94 -30.11
C ASP A 637 48.93 -14.95 -30.77
N LEU A 638 47.64 -15.11 -30.50
CA LEU A 638 46.55 -14.29 -31.04
C LEU A 638 45.48 -14.07 -29.97
N ILE A 639 45.13 -12.81 -29.68
CA ILE A 639 44.20 -12.43 -28.62
C ILE A 639 43.25 -11.34 -29.15
N LEU A 640 41.95 -11.48 -28.91
CA LEU A 640 40.95 -10.45 -29.18
C LEU A 640 41.06 -9.34 -28.12
N MET A 641 41.33 -8.10 -28.55
CA MET A 641 41.45 -6.94 -27.66
C MET A 641 40.13 -6.18 -27.54
N THR A 642 39.55 -5.87 -28.69
CA THR A 642 38.26 -5.17 -28.84
C THR A 642 37.45 -5.91 -29.89
N ASP A 643 36.17 -5.55 -30.07
CA ASP A 643 35.26 -6.15 -31.04
C ASP A 643 35.74 -6.07 -32.51
N SER A 644 36.85 -5.40 -32.79
CA SER A 644 37.42 -5.33 -34.16
C SER A 644 38.94 -5.42 -34.22
N LEU A 645 39.63 -5.60 -33.09
CA LEU A 645 41.09 -5.57 -33.01
C LEU A 645 41.66 -6.83 -32.36
N PHE A 646 42.65 -7.40 -33.03
CA PHE A 646 43.41 -8.54 -32.55
C PHE A 646 44.84 -8.14 -32.22
N LYS A 647 45.25 -8.40 -30.99
CA LYS A 647 46.67 -8.45 -30.63
C LYS A 647 47.24 -9.74 -31.19
N PHE A 648 48.36 -9.65 -31.87
CA PHE A 648 49.08 -10.82 -32.33
C PHE A 648 50.55 -10.72 -31.98
N LYS A 649 51.20 -11.87 -31.81
CA LYS A 649 52.63 -11.97 -31.59
C LYS A 649 53.30 -12.65 -32.78
N TYR A 650 54.34 -12.04 -33.30
CA TYR A 650 55.12 -12.57 -34.40
C TYR A 650 56.61 -12.47 -34.07
N ARG A 651 57.29 -13.62 -34.05
CA ARG A 651 58.72 -13.73 -33.70
C ARG A 651 59.07 -13.01 -32.40
N GLY A 652 58.21 -13.14 -31.40
CA GLY A 652 58.42 -12.54 -30.09
C GLY A 652 57.94 -11.10 -29.91
N LYS A 653 57.48 -10.41 -30.96
CA LYS A 653 57.03 -9.01 -30.90
C LYS A 653 55.52 -8.86 -31.09
N SER A 654 54.90 -7.98 -30.32
CA SER A 654 53.45 -7.71 -30.36
C SER A 654 53.09 -6.63 -31.39
N GLY A 655 52.03 -6.89 -32.14
CA GLY A 655 51.35 -5.96 -33.03
C GLY A 655 49.84 -6.01 -32.82
N VAL A 656 49.11 -5.11 -33.49
CA VAL A 656 47.65 -5.07 -33.49
C VAL A 656 47.15 -5.03 -34.92
N LYS A 657 46.17 -5.87 -35.21
CA LYS A 657 45.61 -6.07 -36.55
C LYS A 657 44.10 -5.89 -36.49
N ARG A 658 43.51 -5.38 -37.57
CA ARG A 658 42.06 -5.23 -37.72
C ARG A 658 41.45 -6.53 -38.27
N THR A 659 40.13 -6.67 -38.14
CA THR A 659 39.36 -7.80 -38.72
C THR A 659 39.44 -7.90 -40.24
N ASP A 660 39.77 -6.81 -40.95
CA ASP A 660 40.05 -6.82 -42.39
C ASP A 660 41.46 -7.36 -42.74
N GLY A 661 42.24 -7.76 -41.74
CA GLY A 661 43.60 -8.29 -41.87
C GLY A 661 44.72 -7.23 -41.95
N SER A 662 44.37 -5.94 -41.97
CA SER A 662 45.36 -4.84 -42.01
C SER A 662 46.04 -4.63 -40.65
N ASN A 663 47.34 -4.30 -40.66
CA ASN A 663 48.06 -3.97 -39.44
C ASN A 663 47.71 -2.54 -38.99
N LEU A 664 47.09 -2.40 -37.81
CA LEU A 664 46.97 -1.12 -37.13
C LEU A 664 48.31 -0.72 -36.49
N ILE A 665 48.92 -1.66 -35.76
CA ILE A 665 50.24 -1.53 -35.14
C ILE A 665 51.10 -2.69 -35.63
N SER A 666 52.25 -2.39 -36.21
CA SER A 666 53.19 -3.41 -36.69
C SER A 666 53.85 -4.15 -35.50
N PRO A 667 54.26 -5.42 -35.66
CA PRO A 667 54.79 -6.24 -34.58
C PRO A 667 56.24 -5.87 -34.25
N GLU A 668 56.45 -4.74 -33.57
CA GLU A 668 57.76 -4.24 -33.14
C GLU A 668 57.84 -3.97 -31.63
N TYR A 669 56.74 -4.12 -30.91
CA TYR A 669 56.63 -3.80 -29.49
C TYR A 669 56.85 -5.03 -28.63
N ASP A 670 57.38 -4.84 -27.41
CA ASP A 670 57.59 -5.91 -26.45
C ASP A 670 56.26 -6.37 -25.85
N VAL A 671 55.39 -5.40 -25.53
CA VAL A 671 54.05 -5.60 -24.99
C VAL A 671 53.11 -4.54 -25.58
N ILE A 672 51.90 -4.96 -25.89
CA ILE A 672 50.76 -4.06 -26.16
C ILE A 672 49.64 -4.41 -25.20
N ASP A 673 49.05 -3.38 -24.59
CA ASP A 673 47.96 -3.48 -23.62
C ASP A 673 46.89 -2.42 -23.95
N GLU A 674 45.65 -2.62 -23.52
CA GLU A 674 44.53 -1.71 -23.82
C GLU A 674 43.81 -1.28 -22.55
N GLU A 675 43.55 0.02 -22.44
CA GLU A 675 42.75 0.60 -21.35
C GLU A 675 42.17 1.94 -21.81
N ASN A 676 40.88 2.18 -21.54
CA ASN A 676 40.21 3.47 -21.81
C ASN A 676 40.44 3.98 -23.24
N GLU A 677 40.32 3.10 -24.25
CA GLU A 677 40.51 3.43 -25.67
C GLU A 677 41.96 3.82 -26.05
N LEU A 678 42.91 3.57 -25.16
CA LEU A 678 44.35 3.73 -25.41
C LEU A 678 45.02 2.38 -25.50
N LEU A 679 45.73 2.14 -26.60
CA LEU A 679 46.66 1.01 -26.73
C LEU A 679 48.02 1.44 -26.18
N PHE A 680 48.40 0.96 -25.00
CA PHE A 680 49.73 1.20 -24.45
C PHE A 680 50.79 0.36 -25.17
N LEU A 681 51.85 1.04 -25.59
CA LEU A 681 52.91 0.47 -26.41
C LEU A 681 54.21 0.45 -25.62
N LEU A 682 54.68 -0.74 -25.22
CA LEU A 682 55.96 -0.90 -24.53
C LEU A 682 57.05 -1.27 -25.54
N LYS A 683 58.10 -0.44 -25.61
CA LYS A 683 59.28 -0.71 -26.44
C LYS A 683 60.54 -0.32 -25.66
N GLU A 684 61.43 -1.29 -25.44
CA GLU A 684 62.73 -1.08 -24.78
C GLU A 684 62.62 -0.40 -23.40
N GLY A 685 61.57 -0.74 -22.63
CA GLY A 685 61.31 -0.18 -21.30
C GLY A 685 60.71 1.23 -21.29
N LYS A 686 60.31 1.76 -22.46
CA LYS A 686 59.59 3.03 -22.60
C LYS A 686 58.15 2.80 -23.04
N ILE A 687 57.28 3.67 -22.57
CA ILE A 687 55.83 3.61 -22.80
C ILE A 687 55.43 4.69 -23.80
N GLY A 688 54.65 4.29 -24.79
CA GLY A 688 53.90 5.14 -25.71
C GLY A 688 52.44 4.73 -25.70
N CYS A 689 51.61 5.38 -26.53
CA CYS A 689 50.24 4.94 -26.72
C CYS A 689 49.74 5.20 -28.14
N TYR A 690 48.79 4.40 -28.58
CA TYR A 690 47.94 4.71 -29.73
C TYR A 690 46.51 4.98 -29.25
N ASP A 691 46.02 6.19 -29.47
CA ASP A 691 44.66 6.60 -29.15
C ASP A 691 43.70 6.13 -30.25
N LEU A 692 42.83 5.17 -29.91
CA LEU A 692 41.91 4.55 -30.86
C LEU A 692 40.91 5.56 -31.42
N ASN A 693 40.44 6.50 -30.59
CA ASN A 693 39.41 7.48 -30.94
C ASN A 693 39.95 8.59 -31.83
N ASN A 694 41.12 9.13 -31.49
CA ASN A 694 41.69 10.29 -32.19
C ASN A 694 42.67 9.88 -33.30
N HIS A 695 42.99 8.58 -33.40
CA HIS A 695 43.98 8.02 -34.32
C HIS A 695 45.37 8.67 -34.16
N VAL A 696 45.78 8.87 -32.91
CA VAL A 696 47.03 9.54 -32.53
C VAL A 696 48.03 8.52 -32.01
N LEU A 697 49.25 8.55 -32.54
CA LEU A 697 50.36 7.77 -32.03
C LEU A 697 51.30 8.66 -31.20
N ILE A 698 51.36 8.42 -29.90
CA ILE A 698 52.40 8.95 -29.02
C ILE A 698 53.53 7.89 -28.93
N PRO A 699 54.76 8.22 -29.37
CA PRO A 699 55.85 7.25 -29.43
C PRO A 699 56.26 6.76 -28.04
N ALA A 700 56.86 5.57 -28.00
CA ALA A 700 57.36 4.97 -26.77
C ALA A 700 58.65 5.66 -26.27
N GLU A 701 58.49 6.76 -25.55
CA GLU A 701 59.61 7.53 -24.97
C GLU A 701 59.43 7.91 -23.49
N TYR A 702 58.29 7.55 -22.89
CA TYR A 702 57.90 7.95 -21.53
C TYR A 702 58.10 6.83 -20.50
N SER A 703 58.08 7.19 -19.22
CA SER A 703 58.35 6.26 -18.10
C SER A 703 57.11 5.77 -17.35
N ALA A 704 55.91 6.24 -17.70
CA ALA A 704 54.65 5.81 -17.08
C ALA A 704 53.52 5.72 -18.11
N ARG A 705 52.38 5.14 -17.71
CA ARG A 705 51.15 5.09 -18.52
C ARG A 705 50.67 6.51 -18.86
N ILE A 706 50.22 6.67 -20.09
CA ILE A 706 49.77 7.93 -20.66
C ILE A 706 48.27 8.10 -20.39
N LYS A 707 47.82 9.31 -20.02
CA LYS A 707 46.40 9.62 -19.81
C LYS A 707 45.97 10.72 -20.77
N ARG A 708 44.75 10.66 -21.29
CA ARG A 708 44.19 11.74 -22.12
C ARG A 708 43.66 12.87 -21.23
N VAL A 709 44.01 14.11 -21.57
CA VAL A 709 43.63 15.33 -20.84
C VAL A 709 43.19 16.38 -21.87
N GLY A 710 41.87 16.54 -22.05
CA GLY A 710 41.30 17.36 -23.13
C GLY A 710 41.81 16.90 -24.51
N PRO A 711 42.41 17.78 -25.34
CA PRO A 711 43.03 17.42 -26.61
C PRO A 711 44.49 16.92 -26.47
N ASN A 712 45.03 16.85 -25.26
CA ASN A 712 46.43 16.56 -24.98
C ASN A 712 46.59 15.22 -24.22
N TYR A 713 47.84 14.84 -23.98
CA TYR A 713 48.22 13.60 -23.31
C TYR A 713 49.15 13.91 -22.14
N GLN A 714 48.75 13.50 -20.94
CA GLN A 714 49.60 13.50 -19.76
C GLN A 714 50.59 12.35 -19.84
N VAL A 715 51.86 12.71 -19.70
CA VAL A 715 53.01 11.83 -19.88
C VAL A 715 53.99 12.06 -18.73
N VAL A 716 54.78 11.04 -18.40
CA VAL A 716 55.83 11.14 -17.37
C VAL A 716 57.20 10.99 -18.02
N LYS A 717 58.05 12.00 -17.84
CA LYS A 717 59.44 12.01 -18.32
C LYS A 717 60.36 12.31 -17.14
N ASN A 718 61.37 11.45 -16.93
CA ASN A 718 62.31 11.55 -15.81
C ASN A 718 61.63 11.65 -14.42
N GLY A 719 60.51 10.96 -14.23
CA GLY A 719 59.77 10.94 -12.97
C GLY A 719 58.87 12.16 -12.72
N LYS A 720 58.75 13.08 -13.68
CA LYS A 720 57.90 14.27 -13.60
C LYS A 720 56.80 14.24 -14.64
N ASN A 721 55.61 14.70 -14.26
CA ASN A 721 54.43 14.82 -15.09
C ASN A 721 54.51 16.07 -15.98
N GLY A 722 53.99 15.97 -17.19
CA GLY A 722 53.78 17.08 -18.12
C GLY A 722 52.73 16.72 -19.17
N LEU A 723 52.40 17.67 -20.05
CA LEU A 723 51.47 17.44 -21.16
C LEU A 723 52.17 17.52 -22.51
N VAL A 724 51.77 16.66 -23.44
CA VAL A 724 52.11 16.75 -24.87
C VAL A 724 50.87 16.80 -25.73
N ASN A 725 50.98 17.46 -26.88
CA ASN A 725 49.91 17.52 -27.86
C ASN A 725 49.89 16.25 -28.76
N PRO A 726 48.90 16.11 -29.67
CA PRO A 726 48.79 14.95 -30.55
C PRO A 726 49.98 14.70 -31.50
N VAL A 727 50.88 15.67 -31.67
CA VAL A 727 52.12 15.49 -32.45
C VAL A 727 53.34 15.31 -31.56
N ASN A 728 53.13 14.89 -30.31
CA ASN A 728 54.14 14.64 -29.29
C ASN A 728 55.05 15.86 -29.00
N LYS A 729 54.51 17.07 -29.10
CA LYS A 729 55.21 18.30 -28.68
C LYS A 729 54.74 18.71 -27.29
N LYS A 730 55.69 19.11 -26.45
CA LYS A 730 55.46 19.66 -25.10
C LYS A 730 54.44 20.81 -25.14
N VAL A 731 53.42 20.69 -24.30
CA VAL A 731 52.45 21.74 -23.98
C VAL A 731 52.76 22.28 -22.59
N VAL A 732 52.76 21.41 -21.57
CA VAL A 732 53.16 21.72 -20.18
C VAL A 732 54.50 21.04 -19.86
N SER A 733 55.39 21.76 -19.17
CA SER A 733 56.70 21.31 -18.70
C SER A 733 56.63 20.05 -17.84
N PHE A 734 57.75 19.32 -17.82
CA PHE A 734 57.91 18.08 -17.06
C PHE A 734 58.53 18.37 -15.69
N ASP A 735 57.89 19.25 -14.91
CA ASP A 735 58.44 19.74 -13.64
C ASP A 735 57.61 19.30 -12.41
N TYR A 736 56.41 18.75 -12.63
CA TYR A 736 55.40 18.49 -11.60
C TYR A 736 55.41 17.05 -11.06
N ASP A 737 55.20 16.89 -9.76
CA ASP A 737 55.10 15.59 -9.08
C ASP A 737 53.75 14.93 -9.35
N GLU A 738 52.66 15.71 -9.34
CA GLU A 738 51.31 15.27 -9.67
C GLU A 738 50.54 16.31 -10.48
N MET A 739 49.52 15.87 -11.22
CA MET A 739 48.63 16.73 -12.00
C MET A 739 47.19 16.18 -11.94
N ILE A 740 46.22 17.05 -11.70
CA ILE A 740 44.78 16.78 -11.76
C ILE A 740 44.17 17.73 -12.80
N ASN A 741 43.43 17.17 -13.76
CA ASN A 741 42.72 17.96 -14.75
C ASN A 741 41.57 18.74 -14.10
N TRP A 742 41.53 20.06 -14.26
CA TRP A 742 40.48 20.90 -13.69
C TRP A 742 39.41 21.26 -14.72
N ASN A 743 39.85 21.78 -15.87
CA ASN A 743 39.04 21.97 -17.07
C ASN A 743 39.93 21.91 -18.32
N ASP A 744 39.39 22.19 -19.50
CA ASP A 744 40.14 22.11 -20.77
C ASP A 744 41.38 23.01 -20.85
N THR A 745 41.51 23.99 -19.95
CA THR A 745 42.55 25.03 -20.00
C THR A 745 43.38 25.15 -18.72
N THR A 746 43.01 24.47 -17.64
CA THR A 746 43.63 24.61 -16.33
C THR A 746 43.80 23.28 -15.61
N LEU A 747 44.83 23.21 -14.77
CA LEU A 747 45.30 21.99 -14.13
C LEU A 747 45.72 22.32 -12.70
N TRP A 748 45.29 21.50 -11.74
CA TRP A 748 45.92 21.48 -10.42
C TRP A 748 47.22 20.70 -10.54
N VAL A 749 48.33 21.31 -10.18
CA VAL A 749 49.67 20.71 -10.25
C VAL A 749 50.33 20.74 -8.89
N ARG A 750 51.05 19.68 -8.53
CA ARG A 750 51.80 19.59 -7.28
C ARG A 750 53.29 19.65 -7.56
N GLN A 751 54.00 20.54 -6.87
CA GLN A 751 55.46 20.60 -6.90
C GLN A 751 55.99 20.64 -5.46
N GLY A 752 56.68 19.59 -5.04
CA GLY A 752 57.04 19.44 -3.63
C GLY A 752 55.80 19.14 -2.78
N MET A 753 55.54 19.93 -1.73
CA MET A 753 54.38 19.74 -0.84
C MET A 753 53.16 20.55 -1.26
N ASP A 754 53.33 21.53 -2.14
CA ASP A 754 52.29 22.52 -2.45
C ASP A 754 51.64 22.22 -3.81
N TRP A 755 50.33 22.42 -3.85
CA TRP A 755 49.52 22.47 -5.04
C TRP A 755 49.42 23.90 -5.56
N SER A 756 49.19 24.03 -6.86
CA SER A 756 48.88 25.29 -7.53
C SER A 756 47.92 25.02 -8.68
N LEU A 757 47.01 25.95 -8.96
CA LEU A 757 46.23 25.94 -10.19
C LEU A 757 47.02 26.68 -11.25
N ILE A 758 47.31 26.04 -12.39
CA ILE A 758 47.98 26.67 -13.52
C ILE A 758 47.10 26.63 -14.77
N ASN A 759 47.36 27.52 -15.72
CA ASN A 759 46.88 27.35 -17.10
C ASN A 759 47.87 26.52 -17.94
N LEU A 760 47.50 26.22 -19.19
CA LEU A 760 48.37 25.47 -20.12
C LEU A 760 49.65 26.19 -20.54
N ASP A 761 49.73 27.52 -20.34
CA ASP A 761 50.94 28.32 -20.55
C ASP A 761 51.85 28.36 -19.30
N GLU A 762 51.51 27.58 -18.26
CA GLU A 762 52.22 27.47 -16.98
C GLU A 762 52.17 28.75 -16.12
N GLU A 763 51.18 29.63 -16.36
CA GLU A 763 50.88 30.75 -15.47
C GLU A 763 50.17 30.25 -14.22
N VAL A 764 50.68 30.62 -13.05
CA VAL A 764 50.09 30.28 -11.75
C VAL A 764 48.88 31.17 -11.49
N LEU A 765 47.70 30.56 -11.41
CA LEU A 765 46.41 31.21 -11.14
C LEU A 765 46.06 31.17 -9.65
N VAL A 766 46.41 30.09 -8.95
CA VAL A 766 46.22 29.91 -7.50
C VAL A 766 47.46 29.23 -6.94
N SER A 767 47.96 29.69 -5.80
CA SER A 767 49.15 29.16 -5.11
C SER A 767 48.88 28.90 -3.62
N GLU A 768 49.88 28.41 -2.89
CA GLU A 768 49.82 28.21 -1.42
C GLU A 768 48.73 27.21 -0.99
N VAL A 769 48.39 26.27 -1.87
CA VAL A 769 47.41 25.22 -1.61
C VAL A 769 48.12 23.98 -1.05
N GLN A 770 47.68 23.49 0.09
CA GLN A 770 48.19 22.27 0.71
C GLN A 770 47.44 21.02 0.23
N ASN A 771 46.14 21.12 -0.01
CA ASN A 771 45.31 20.00 -0.46
C ASN A 771 44.19 20.45 -1.40
N VAL A 772 43.85 19.59 -2.37
CA VAL A 772 42.73 19.75 -3.30
C VAL A 772 41.85 18.50 -3.21
N LYS A 773 40.64 18.64 -2.66
CA LYS A 773 39.64 17.57 -2.59
C LYS A 773 38.53 17.85 -3.61
N LEU A 774 38.49 17.06 -4.69
CA LEU A 774 37.35 17.06 -5.61
C LEU A 774 36.09 16.65 -4.83
N TRP A 775 35.07 17.51 -4.83
CA TRP A 775 33.88 17.30 -4.01
C TRP A 775 32.75 16.67 -4.82
N ILE A 776 32.15 17.41 -5.76
CA ILE A 776 31.05 16.90 -6.58
C ILE A 776 30.98 17.61 -7.94
N LYS A 777 30.26 17.00 -8.88
CA LYS A 777 29.78 17.67 -10.09
C LYS A 777 28.29 18.01 -9.93
N VAL A 778 27.95 19.29 -9.98
CA VAL A 778 26.56 19.78 -10.00
C VAL A 778 26.32 20.44 -11.36
N ASP A 779 25.25 20.02 -12.03
CA ASP A 779 24.99 20.37 -13.43
C ASP A 779 26.17 19.97 -14.35
N GLU A 780 26.93 20.96 -14.85
CA GLU A 780 28.14 20.79 -15.64
C GLU A 780 29.41 21.23 -14.91
N GLU A 781 29.28 21.80 -13.71
CA GLU A 781 30.38 22.36 -12.92
C GLU A 781 30.89 21.35 -11.89
N GLN A 782 32.20 21.14 -11.88
CA GLN A 782 32.89 20.39 -10.84
C GLN A 782 33.39 21.35 -9.75
N LEU A 783 33.07 21.03 -8.51
CA LEU A 783 33.46 21.79 -7.33
C LEU A 783 34.57 21.06 -6.57
N ALA A 784 35.50 21.81 -6.01
CA ALA A 784 36.57 21.32 -5.16
C ALA A 784 36.66 22.16 -3.90
N ILE A 785 36.83 21.46 -2.78
CA ILE A 785 37.22 22.08 -1.52
C ILE A 785 38.74 22.05 -1.47
N VAL A 786 39.32 23.23 -1.30
CA VAL A 786 40.76 23.48 -1.37
C VAL A 786 41.21 23.96 0.00
N SER A 787 42.32 23.45 0.54
CA SER A 787 42.87 23.92 1.82
C SER A 787 44.28 24.48 1.68
N GLY A 788 44.57 25.56 2.40
CA GLY A 788 45.87 26.23 2.50
C GLY A 788 46.24 26.50 3.97
N GLU A 789 47.27 27.32 4.21
CA GLU A 789 47.69 27.66 5.59
C GLU A 789 46.61 28.42 6.38
N ASP A 790 45.81 29.24 5.69
CA ASP A 790 44.81 30.12 6.30
C ASP A 790 43.42 29.47 6.45
N GLY A 791 43.19 28.28 5.88
CA GLY A 791 41.93 27.55 5.99
C GLY A 791 41.51 26.78 4.75
N TYR A 792 40.21 26.78 4.46
CA TYR A 792 39.53 26.13 3.36
C TYR A 792 38.85 27.18 2.47
N GLY A 793 38.80 26.88 1.18
CA GLY A 793 38.07 27.60 0.14
C GLY A 793 37.32 26.65 -0.77
N LEU A 794 36.43 27.21 -1.59
CA LEU A 794 35.60 26.46 -2.54
C LEU A 794 35.86 26.99 -3.95
N TYR A 795 36.20 26.10 -4.87
CA TYR A 795 36.50 26.43 -6.26
C TYR A 795 35.61 25.64 -7.20
N GLY A 796 35.10 26.30 -8.23
CA GLY A 796 34.42 25.68 -9.37
C GLY A 796 35.29 25.65 -10.62
N ASN A 797 35.19 24.60 -11.41
CA ASN A 797 35.97 24.48 -12.64
C ASN A 797 35.49 25.40 -13.77
N ILE A 798 34.33 26.03 -13.61
CA ILE A 798 33.79 27.04 -14.54
C ILE A 798 33.92 28.43 -13.93
N ARG A 799 33.49 28.62 -12.68
CA ARG A 799 33.46 29.94 -12.01
C ARG A 799 34.80 30.37 -11.41
N GLY A 800 35.73 29.44 -11.20
CA GLY A 800 36.99 29.72 -10.50
C GLY A 800 36.79 29.78 -8.99
N GLU A 801 37.31 30.80 -8.32
CA GLU A 801 37.11 30.98 -6.88
C GLU A 801 35.65 31.31 -6.56
N ILE A 802 35.01 30.48 -5.74
CA ILE A 802 33.64 30.70 -5.22
C ILE A 802 33.73 31.22 -3.79
N LEU A 803 34.55 30.58 -2.94
CA LEU A 803 34.88 31.02 -1.60
C LEU A 803 36.41 31.06 -1.42
N PRO A 804 36.98 32.17 -0.91
CA PRO A 804 38.41 32.28 -0.66
C PRO A 804 38.89 31.31 0.45
N ILE A 805 40.19 31.02 0.47
CA ILE A 805 40.85 30.14 1.46
C ILE A 805 41.05 30.88 2.79
N GLU A 806 39.96 31.13 3.51
CA GLU A 806 39.98 31.86 4.80
C GLU A 806 38.98 31.31 5.83
N TYR A 807 38.25 30.24 5.48
CA TYR A 807 37.29 29.60 6.37
C TYR A 807 37.98 28.47 7.11
N ASN A 808 37.77 28.28 8.42
CA ASN A 808 38.40 27.12 9.06
C ASN A 808 37.71 25.81 8.68
N GLU A 809 36.50 25.86 8.10
CA GLU A 809 35.80 24.69 7.59
C GLU A 809 34.74 25.07 6.54
N ILE A 810 34.49 24.16 5.57
CA ILE A 810 33.40 24.26 4.60
C ILE A 810 32.74 22.87 4.47
N ILE A 811 31.44 22.80 4.75
CA ILE A 811 30.60 21.59 4.69
C ILE A 811 29.39 21.88 3.80
N ASN A 812 28.93 20.91 3.02
CA ASN A 812 27.65 21.03 2.33
C ASN A 812 26.52 20.47 3.21
N VAL A 813 25.61 21.34 3.63
CA VAL A 813 24.38 20.99 4.35
C VAL A 813 23.15 20.97 3.41
N GLY A 814 23.39 21.08 2.10
CA GLY A 814 22.39 20.97 1.04
C GLY A 814 22.29 19.57 0.42
N THR A 815 21.45 19.43 -0.61
CA THR A 815 21.42 18.20 -1.43
C THR A 815 22.48 18.26 -2.53
N LEU A 816 22.76 17.14 -3.20
CA LEU A 816 23.70 17.13 -4.33
C LEU A 816 23.24 18.04 -5.50
N ASP A 817 21.94 18.08 -5.76
CA ASP A 817 21.35 18.90 -6.84
C ASP A 817 21.19 20.38 -6.45
N ASN A 818 21.08 20.66 -5.15
CA ASN A 818 20.91 22.01 -4.62
C ASN A 818 21.78 22.21 -3.36
N PRO A 819 23.10 22.34 -3.54
CA PRO A 819 24.03 22.40 -2.43
C PRO A 819 23.95 23.75 -1.71
N VAL A 820 24.19 23.69 -0.41
CA VAL A 820 24.25 24.86 0.48
C VAL A 820 25.46 24.68 1.38
N PHE A 821 26.43 25.58 1.26
CA PHE A 821 27.69 25.48 1.96
C PHE A 821 27.62 26.20 3.30
N PHE A 822 27.74 25.44 4.37
CA PHE A 822 28.10 25.92 5.69
C PHE A 822 29.59 26.25 5.68
N ALA A 823 29.96 27.51 5.92
CA ALA A 823 31.35 27.92 6.02
C ALA A 823 31.60 28.67 7.33
N GLU A 824 32.63 28.27 8.07
CA GLU A 824 32.91 28.74 9.43
C GLU A 824 34.16 29.63 9.48
N GLN A 825 34.08 30.73 10.24
CA GLN A 825 35.20 31.62 10.55
C GLN A 825 35.30 31.89 12.05
N HIS A 826 36.50 31.70 12.62
CA HIS A 826 36.73 31.85 14.05
C HIS A 826 37.31 33.24 14.36
N LEU A 827 36.47 34.12 14.90
CA LEU A 827 36.86 35.45 15.35
C LEU A 827 37.50 35.37 16.74
N LYS A 828 38.78 34.97 16.79
CA LYS A 828 39.56 34.81 18.03
C LYS A 828 39.47 36.00 19.00
N ALA A 829 39.42 37.23 18.49
CA ALA A 829 39.34 38.45 19.31
C ALA A 829 38.00 38.61 20.05
N ALA A 830 36.93 38.03 19.52
CA ALA A 830 35.58 38.08 20.10
C ALA A 830 35.17 36.75 20.75
N GLU A 831 35.98 35.70 20.64
CA GLU A 831 35.64 34.31 21.02
C GLU A 831 34.31 33.86 20.41
N LEU A 832 34.12 34.14 19.11
CA LEU A 832 32.92 33.77 18.36
C LEU A 832 33.27 32.98 17.10
N PHE A 833 32.42 32.01 16.78
CA PHE A 833 32.40 31.29 15.51
C PHE A 833 31.33 31.93 14.63
N VAL A 834 31.71 32.51 13.50
CA VAL A 834 30.76 33.08 12.52
C VAL A 834 30.52 32.02 11.45
N VAL A 835 29.30 31.51 11.40
CA VAL A 835 28.88 30.57 10.36
C VAL A 835 28.10 31.33 9.31
N THR A 836 28.53 31.23 8.06
CA THR A 836 27.84 31.79 6.91
C THR A 836 27.42 30.66 5.97
N TYR A 837 26.15 30.67 5.58
CA TYR A 837 25.58 29.74 4.61
C TYR A 837 25.66 30.38 3.22
N PHE A 838 26.21 29.67 2.24
CA PHE A 838 26.36 30.13 0.87
C PHE A 838 25.61 29.21 -0.11
N ASN A 839 25.03 29.77 -1.16
CA ASN A 839 24.53 28.97 -2.28
C ASN A 839 25.69 28.51 -3.20
N LYS A 840 25.38 27.75 -4.25
CA LYS A 840 26.37 27.24 -5.22
C LYS A 840 27.06 28.33 -6.05
N GLU A 841 26.53 29.55 -6.03
CA GLU A 841 27.13 30.73 -6.65
C GLU A 841 28.08 31.48 -5.70
N GLY A 842 28.18 31.09 -4.43
CA GLY A 842 28.97 31.79 -3.41
C GLY A 842 28.26 33.02 -2.82
N GLU A 843 26.96 33.18 -3.07
CA GLU A 843 26.18 34.26 -2.48
C GLU A 843 25.76 33.89 -1.05
N SER A 844 25.99 34.81 -0.11
CA SER A 844 25.61 34.62 1.30
C SER A 844 24.09 34.59 1.45
N ILE A 845 23.58 33.47 1.93
CA ILE A 845 22.18 33.25 2.29
C ILE A 845 21.88 33.82 3.68
N LYS A 846 22.70 33.46 4.67
CA LYS A 846 22.53 33.86 6.08
C LYS A 846 23.86 33.75 6.82
N SER A 847 24.14 34.69 7.72
CA SER A 847 25.34 34.67 8.58
C SER A 847 24.94 34.83 10.03
N ILE A 848 25.48 33.98 10.91
CA ILE A 848 25.10 33.89 12.32
C ILE A 848 26.36 33.75 13.18
N PRO A 849 26.56 34.63 14.17
CA PRO A 849 27.62 34.48 15.15
C PRO A 849 27.18 33.56 16.30
N TYR A 850 28.02 32.59 16.63
CA TYR A 850 27.82 31.62 17.70
C TYR A 850 28.92 31.73 18.75
N ARG A 851 28.53 31.59 20.02
CA ARG A 851 29.50 31.32 21.09
C ARG A 851 29.98 29.87 21.01
N PRO A 852 31.15 29.53 21.60
CA PRO A 852 31.68 28.16 21.54
C PRO A 852 30.65 27.08 21.92
N GLN A 853 29.91 27.29 23.02
CA GLN A 853 28.87 26.35 23.49
C GLN A 853 27.67 26.21 22.54
N GLU A 854 27.39 27.23 21.72
CA GLU A 854 26.31 27.19 20.73
C GLU A 854 26.80 26.53 19.43
N TYR A 855 28.07 26.77 19.07
CA TYR A 855 28.72 26.15 17.92
C TYR A 855 28.81 24.62 18.07
N ASP A 856 29.16 24.14 19.26
CA ASP A 856 29.19 22.69 19.57
C ASP A 856 27.84 21.98 19.32
N LEU A 857 26.71 22.71 19.35
CA LEU A 857 25.37 22.14 19.12
C LEU A 857 25.01 22.02 17.64
N ILE A 858 25.66 22.80 16.77
CA ILE A 858 25.35 22.86 15.33
C ILE A 858 26.43 22.20 14.47
N TYR A 859 27.55 21.82 15.06
CA TYR A 859 28.67 21.20 14.37
C TYR A 859 28.31 19.81 13.83
N CYS A 860 28.80 19.50 12.63
CA CYS A 860 28.66 18.21 11.97
C CYS A 860 30.03 17.53 11.92
N ASP A 861 30.20 16.43 12.65
CA ASP A 861 31.37 15.53 12.57
C ASP A 861 31.13 14.51 11.42
N GLU A 862 31.54 14.83 10.18
CA GLU A 862 31.52 13.89 9.04
C GLU A 862 32.91 13.34 8.65
#